data_AF-A0A6P5AJS7-F1
#
_entry.id   AF-A0A6P5AJS7-F1
#
_cell.length_a   1.000
_cell.length_b   1.000
_cell.length_c   1.000
_cell.angle_alpha   90.00
_cell.angle_beta   90.00
_cell.angle_gamma   90.00
#
_symmetry.space_group_name_H-M   'P 1'
#
loop_
_entity.id
_entity.type
_entity.pdbx_description
1 polymer ?
#
loop_
_entity_poly.entity_id
_entity_poly.type
_entity_poly.pdbx_seq_one_letter_code
_entity_poly.pdbx_strand_id
1 'polypeptide(L)'
;MSTSPRLNHCSHSAWLFDQLYTFRSRGFQCDSTVVTEDGMRFDVHKVVLASCSAWFLGRFCLVTERETSVPVPWSYFAVVLEYAYARQFAVPEAQRQGIVEVAKTLRMRELLQLLEQGQGDASVHQQDQLFLVSRTSDDALKSLRVLFEAGALCDIMLYSTSESDRLCIPVHRVILAACVDFFANKLPQCQANAWVVNGVPDKLLKPFLAYLYTGEFEMFTMHEWKEVALFATYLGCTTLVGLCCRFLETRLSLDDVVQAFRCARKTGSIPLIQSVHAVVGRPDVFRSFADSEDFLDLDADEIAEILQEDTLSSFSEETLFDIALRWILWERNNRALVAGTVMSAIRFSCIHPDALDRVLAKAHFLRKDSSFYKQIEFAKEYHRDPEWQHLNHHRKNRQTWIRGATESLVVLGGCCLTPEALIAGDVLSAEVTTLRHNQDTWTSLTKMPLSIVHGSKVRGLQYASVAVLDNFLYVAGGFHDSGDCGDHVDCTDIVMRFDPRISVWHRVCNMLSARRHFQLVAVNGYLYALGGTVFRDPYKSVERYAPSQRFWQHVSPLMEDPDAFAAVSLAGWLMISGGREFGMAAAVRRVQVLDPYTGCWDDRCAMWTPRANHNMVATSRYIYVLGGEVQFTDDAAPFALTLVERYDPFPDQWTVVPGDMLPRLEAAATVVNDDIYLVGGYDPAEPFIPSETVQVYSTREQTWRLAANMPRGLIGACASSLIIRDSHLL
;
A
#
# COMPACT_ATOMS: atom_id res chain seq x y z
N MET A 1 -21.83 35.69 14.93
CA MET A 1 -20.38 35.88 14.83
C MET A 1 -19.80 34.61 14.22
N SER A 2 -19.62 34.55 12.90
CA SER A 2 -19.01 33.38 12.27
C SER A 2 -17.54 33.37 12.63
N THR A 3 -17.08 32.31 13.29
CA THR A 3 -15.66 32.09 13.57
C THR A 3 -14.91 31.96 12.25
N SER A 4 -13.82 32.71 12.08
CA SER A 4 -12.94 32.61 10.91
C SER A 4 -12.41 31.17 10.80
N PRO A 5 -12.36 30.57 9.60
CA PRO A 5 -11.79 29.24 9.42
C PRO A 5 -10.29 29.25 9.72
N ARG A 6 -9.84 28.29 10.53
CA ARG A 6 -8.42 28.13 10.93
C ARG A 6 -7.86 26.80 10.46
N LEU A 7 -6.64 26.83 9.93
CA LEU A 7 -5.83 25.65 9.66
C LEU A 7 -4.85 25.47 10.81
N ASN A 8 -4.96 24.37 11.56
CA ASN A 8 -4.11 24.11 12.71
C ASN A 8 -3.17 22.91 12.46
N HIS A 9 -1.88 23.13 12.66
CA HIS A 9 -0.86 22.09 12.65
C HIS A 9 -0.53 21.67 14.10
N CYS A 10 -1.26 20.68 14.62
CA CYS A 10 -1.22 20.25 16.02
C CYS A 10 0.19 19.87 16.55
N SER A 11 1.12 19.49 15.67
CA SER A 11 2.49 19.12 16.00
C SER A 11 3.53 20.15 15.52
N HIS A 12 3.13 21.40 15.26
CA HIS A 12 4.00 22.42 14.62
C HIS A 12 5.25 22.71 15.43
N SER A 13 5.08 22.93 16.73
CA SER A 13 6.20 23.17 17.62
C SER A 13 7.18 21.98 17.62
N ALA A 14 6.66 20.76 17.79
CA ALA A 14 7.47 19.55 17.78
C ALA A 14 8.29 19.41 16.49
N TRP A 15 7.66 19.67 15.35
CA TRP A 15 8.28 19.61 14.03
C TRP A 15 9.34 20.72 13.83
N LEU A 16 9.04 21.96 14.20
CA LEU A 16 9.95 23.11 14.05
C LEU A 16 11.25 22.92 14.85
N PHE A 17 11.15 22.51 16.12
CA PHE A 17 12.32 22.33 16.96
C PHE A 17 13.23 21.17 16.49
N ASP A 18 12.65 20.13 15.88
CA ASP A 18 13.42 19.05 15.24
C ASP A 18 14.23 19.56 14.03
N GLN A 19 13.63 20.45 13.21
CA GLN A 19 14.35 21.13 12.12
C GLN A 19 15.46 22.04 12.66
N LEU A 20 15.19 22.82 13.71
CA LEU A 20 16.19 23.70 14.33
C LEU A 20 17.36 22.93 14.94
N TYR A 21 17.10 21.76 15.54
CA TYR A 21 18.15 20.87 16.05
C TYR A 21 19.03 20.34 14.91
N THR A 22 18.40 19.92 13.81
CA THR A 22 19.11 19.46 12.60
C THR A 22 19.94 20.58 11.97
N PHE A 23 19.45 21.82 11.96
CA PHE A 23 20.18 22.96 11.43
C PHE A 23 21.40 23.27 12.28
N ARG A 24 21.25 23.24 13.60
CA ARG A 24 22.33 23.44 14.57
C ARG A 24 23.43 22.39 14.39
N SER A 25 23.08 21.11 14.32
CA SER A 25 24.06 20.02 14.18
C SER A 25 24.87 20.10 12.89
N ARG A 26 24.32 20.75 11.85
CA ARG A 26 24.98 21.03 10.57
C ARG A 26 25.66 22.41 10.51
N GLY A 27 25.59 23.21 11.57
CA GLY A 27 26.09 24.60 11.59
C GLY A 27 25.37 25.55 10.62
N PHE A 28 24.16 25.18 10.18
CA PHE A 28 23.41 25.92 9.18
C PHE A 28 22.72 27.14 9.79
N GLN A 29 23.01 28.34 9.27
CA GLN A 29 22.46 29.64 9.76
C GLN A 29 22.72 29.95 11.24
N CYS A 30 23.74 29.34 11.88
CA CYS A 30 24.15 29.72 13.24
C CYS A 30 24.77 31.12 13.26
N ASP A 31 24.14 32.03 14.02
CA ASP A 31 24.42 33.46 14.09
C ASP A 31 25.27 33.86 15.32
N SER A 32 25.61 32.88 16.19
CA SER A 32 26.50 33.07 17.33
C SER A 32 27.30 31.81 17.64
N THR A 33 28.46 31.98 18.25
CA THR A 33 29.29 30.91 18.80
C THR A 33 29.44 31.17 20.30
N VAL A 34 28.90 30.29 21.13
CA VAL A 34 29.04 30.38 22.58
C VAL A 34 30.33 29.71 23.01
N VAL A 35 31.14 30.45 23.79
CA VAL A 35 32.38 29.96 24.38
C VAL A 35 32.16 29.73 25.86
N THR A 36 32.35 28.50 26.32
CA THR A 36 32.20 28.13 27.74
C THR A 36 33.45 28.52 28.53
N GLU A 37 33.38 28.48 29.87
CA GLU A 37 34.52 28.90 30.71
C GLU A 37 35.78 28.04 30.51
N ASP A 38 35.59 26.78 30.11
CA ASP A 38 36.66 25.84 29.75
C ASP A 38 37.19 26.04 28.32
N GLY A 39 36.70 27.03 27.58
CA GLY A 39 37.13 27.35 26.21
C GLY A 39 36.48 26.53 25.09
N MET A 40 35.52 25.66 25.39
CA MET A 40 34.77 24.90 24.38
C MET A 40 33.82 25.81 23.60
N ARG A 41 33.68 25.55 22.29
CA ARG A 41 32.92 26.39 21.35
C ARG A 41 31.69 25.65 20.83
N PHE A 42 30.56 26.33 20.82
CA PHE A 42 29.29 25.79 20.33
C PHE A 42 28.59 26.79 19.42
N ASP A 43 28.36 26.42 18.16
CA ASP A 43 27.56 27.23 17.24
C ASP A 43 26.07 27.12 17.58
N VAL A 44 25.40 28.26 17.67
CA VAL A 44 24.02 28.37 18.17
C VAL A 44 23.24 29.41 17.36
N HIS A 45 21.91 29.29 17.41
CA HIS A 45 20.97 30.33 17.00
C HIS A 45 20.60 31.22 18.20
N LYS A 46 20.85 32.53 18.13
CA LYS A 46 20.57 33.51 19.19
C LYS A 46 19.11 33.47 19.61
N VAL A 47 18.19 33.43 18.63
CA VAL A 47 16.74 33.40 18.88
C VAL A 47 16.31 32.18 19.70
N VAL A 48 16.90 31.00 19.46
CA VAL A 48 16.52 29.77 20.17
C VAL A 48 16.95 29.84 21.64
N LEU A 49 18.20 30.26 21.91
CA LEU A 49 18.66 30.43 23.29
C LEU A 49 17.97 31.58 24.03
N ALA A 50 17.69 32.68 23.34
CA ALA A 50 16.96 33.81 23.92
C ALA A 50 15.52 33.43 24.29
N SER A 51 14.91 32.48 23.57
CA SER A 51 13.55 31.99 23.86
C SER A 51 13.45 31.22 25.17
N CYS A 52 14.57 30.69 25.69
CA CYS A 52 14.60 29.91 26.93
C CYS A 52 15.41 30.56 28.06
N SER A 53 16.11 31.67 27.81
CA SER A 53 16.98 32.34 28.77
C SER A 53 16.92 33.85 28.65
N ALA A 54 16.47 34.50 29.73
CA ALA A 54 16.49 35.96 29.83
C ALA A 54 17.93 36.53 29.86
N TRP A 55 18.91 35.74 30.30
CA TRP A 55 20.33 36.13 30.27
C TRP A 55 20.83 36.24 28.83
N PHE A 56 20.58 35.21 28.00
CA PHE A 56 20.96 35.22 26.59
C PHE A 56 20.22 36.30 25.81
N LEU A 57 18.92 36.50 26.07
CA LEU A 57 18.16 37.59 25.45
C LEU A 57 18.80 38.96 25.75
N GLY A 58 19.10 39.25 27.02
CA GLY A 58 19.74 40.51 27.41
C GLY A 58 21.13 40.68 26.79
N ARG A 59 21.94 39.61 26.74
CA ARG A 59 23.28 39.64 26.16
C ARG A 59 23.26 39.83 24.65
N PHE A 60 22.45 39.07 23.92
CA PHE A 60 22.40 39.14 22.46
C PHE A 60 21.80 40.45 21.94
N CYS A 61 20.95 41.12 22.72
CA CYS A 61 20.46 42.45 22.37
C CYS A 61 21.52 43.55 22.56
N LEU A 62 22.51 43.35 23.44
CA LEU A 62 23.55 44.35 23.76
C LEU A 62 24.86 44.12 22.99
N VAL A 63 25.17 42.87 22.65
CA VAL A 63 26.45 42.48 22.07
C VAL A 63 26.26 42.08 20.60
N THR A 64 26.93 42.79 19.70
CA THR A 64 26.92 42.53 18.25
C THR A 64 27.97 41.51 17.83
N GLU A 65 28.90 41.16 18.71
CA GLU A 65 29.93 40.15 18.44
C GLU A 65 29.33 38.77 18.16
N ARG A 66 30.03 37.99 17.34
CA ARG A 66 29.64 36.62 16.99
C ARG A 66 29.99 35.63 18.10
N GLU A 67 31.05 35.89 18.87
CA GLU A 67 31.43 35.05 19.99
C GLU A 67 30.81 35.60 21.29
N THR A 68 30.23 34.72 22.11
CA THR A 68 29.67 35.10 23.42
C THR A 68 30.22 34.18 24.51
N SER A 69 30.97 34.74 25.45
CA SER A 69 31.52 33.99 26.59
C SER A 69 30.46 33.78 27.68
N VAL A 70 30.36 32.56 28.18
CA VAL A 70 29.40 32.15 29.22
C VAL A 70 30.14 31.52 30.40
N PRO A 71 29.89 31.95 31.66
CA PRO A 71 30.55 31.42 32.86
C PRO A 71 29.89 30.11 33.32
N VAL A 72 29.93 29.09 32.46
CA VAL A 72 29.34 27.76 32.70
C VAL A 72 30.28 26.70 32.10
N PRO A 73 30.53 25.56 32.77
CA PRO A 73 31.32 24.46 32.22
C PRO A 73 30.67 23.84 30.99
N TRP A 74 31.49 23.29 30.08
CA TRP A 74 30.97 22.74 28.81
C TRP A 74 29.98 21.59 29.00
N SER A 75 30.18 20.74 30.01
CA SER A 75 29.33 19.58 30.29
C SER A 75 27.89 19.98 30.65
N TYR A 76 27.73 21.05 31.43
CA TYR A 76 26.40 21.56 31.78
C TYR A 76 25.79 22.40 30.66
N PHE A 77 26.62 23.11 29.90
CA PHE A 77 26.13 23.86 28.75
C PHE A 77 25.58 22.94 27.65
N ALA A 78 26.17 21.75 27.44
CA ALA A 78 25.63 20.74 26.54
C ALA A 78 24.17 20.36 26.91
N VAL A 79 23.87 20.23 28.21
CA VAL A 79 22.50 19.96 28.70
C VAL A 79 21.56 21.14 28.43
N VAL A 80 22.04 22.39 28.56
CA VAL A 80 21.27 23.59 28.20
C VAL A 80 20.94 23.63 26.72
N LEU A 81 21.88 23.20 25.86
CA LEU A 81 21.67 23.10 24.43
C LEU A 81 20.66 22.01 24.08
N GLU A 82 20.76 20.85 24.72
CA GLU A 82 19.75 19.80 24.60
C GLU A 82 18.40 20.35 25.06
N TYR A 83 18.24 20.98 26.23
CA TYR A 83 16.97 21.60 26.63
C TYR A 83 16.43 22.63 25.62
N ALA A 84 17.30 23.44 25.01
CA ALA A 84 16.90 24.49 24.09
C ALA A 84 16.41 23.96 22.73
N TYR A 85 16.95 22.82 22.27
CA TYR A 85 16.64 22.26 20.94
C TYR A 85 15.97 20.88 21.01
N ALA A 86 16.50 19.98 21.82
CA ALA A 86 15.95 18.66 22.09
C ALA A 86 14.85 18.72 23.16
N ARG A 87 13.65 18.30 22.77
CA ARG A 87 12.44 18.39 23.59
C ARG A 87 12.47 17.52 24.85
N GLN A 88 13.31 16.49 24.84
CA GLN A 88 13.49 15.53 25.92
C GLN A 88 14.96 15.17 26.05
N PHE A 89 15.48 15.21 27.27
CA PHE A 89 16.82 14.72 27.58
C PHE A 89 16.86 14.11 28.97
N ALA A 90 17.75 13.15 29.14
CA ALA A 90 17.99 12.45 30.38
C ALA A 90 19.17 13.10 31.11
N VAL A 91 18.96 13.44 32.38
CA VAL A 91 19.97 14.02 33.26
C VAL A 91 20.35 12.99 34.32
N PRO A 92 21.65 12.64 34.47
CA PRO A 92 22.08 11.84 35.61
C PRO A 92 21.80 12.57 36.93
N GLU A 93 21.23 11.89 37.93
CA GLU A 93 20.88 12.54 39.22
C GLU A 93 22.08 13.25 39.87
N ALA A 94 23.29 12.72 39.69
CA ALA A 94 24.54 13.31 40.17
C ALA A 94 24.83 14.72 39.61
N GLN A 95 24.29 15.07 38.43
CA GLN A 95 24.51 16.36 37.77
C GLN A 95 23.36 17.35 38.00
N ARG A 96 22.25 16.92 38.63
CA ARG A 96 21.02 17.71 38.79
C ARG A 96 21.25 19.03 39.53
N GLN A 97 21.96 19.01 40.66
CA GLN A 97 22.23 20.21 41.45
C GLN A 97 23.11 21.22 40.69
N GLY A 98 24.07 20.73 39.90
CA GLY A 98 24.88 21.57 39.02
C GLY A 98 24.05 22.26 37.94
N ILE A 99 23.10 21.54 37.33
CA ILE A 99 22.21 22.10 36.30
C ILE A 99 21.26 23.16 36.90
N VAL A 100 20.78 22.97 38.13
CA VAL A 100 19.97 23.98 38.83
C VAL A 100 20.73 25.29 39.01
N GLU A 101 22.00 25.23 39.44
CA GLU A 101 22.82 26.44 39.58
C GLU A 101 23.11 27.11 38.23
N VAL A 102 23.35 26.32 37.18
CA VAL A 102 23.50 26.84 35.81
C VAL A 102 22.21 27.50 35.31
N ALA A 103 21.05 26.89 35.55
CA ALA A 103 19.76 27.44 35.17
C ALA A 103 19.44 28.76 35.92
N LYS A 104 19.85 28.90 37.19
CA LYS A 104 19.79 30.18 37.92
C LYS A 104 20.69 31.24 37.29
N THR A 105 21.95 30.88 37.02
CA THR A 105 22.95 31.77 36.39
C THR A 105 22.47 32.29 35.03
N LEU A 106 21.94 31.39 34.19
CA LEU A 106 21.40 31.71 32.87
C LEU A 106 19.94 32.22 32.92
N ARG A 107 19.35 32.38 34.10
CA ARG A 107 17.98 32.88 34.31
C ARG A 107 16.92 32.11 33.49
N MET A 108 17.01 30.78 33.48
CA MET A 108 16.10 29.87 32.76
C MET A 108 14.94 29.43 33.66
N ARG A 109 13.90 30.26 33.75
CA ARG A 109 12.77 30.05 34.70
C ARG A 109 12.02 28.74 34.47
N GLU A 110 11.71 28.41 33.22
CA GLU A 110 10.97 27.18 32.87
C GLU A 110 11.75 25.92 33.23
N LEU A 111 13.06 25.89 32.95
CA LEU A 111 13.93 24.77 33.32
C LEU A 111 14.02 24.60 34.84
N LEU A 112 14.10 25.70 35.60
CA LEU A 112 14.09 25.65 37.07
C LEU A 112 12.80 25.04 37.61
N GLN A 113 11.64 25.46 37.07
CA GLN A 113 10.35 24.90 37.47
C GLN A 113 10.25 23.40 37.18
N LEU A 114 10.72 22.94 36.02
CA LEU A 114 10.72 21.51 35.67
C LEU A 114 11.64 20.69 36.58
N LEU A 115 12.82 21.22 36.93
CA LEU A 115 13.77 20.57 37.83
C LEU A 115 13.28 20.53 39.30
N GLU A 116 12.47 21.51 39.71
CA GLU A 116 11.86 21.60 41.05
C GLU A 116 10.59 20.75 41.19
N GLN A 117 9.77 20.63 40.14
CA GLN A 117 8.46 19.96 40.19
C GLN A 117 8.51 18.43 40.03
N GLY A 118 9.62 17.84 39.58
CA GLY A 118 9.79 16.38 39.59
C GLY A 118 8.80 15.60 38.71
N GLN A 119 8.16 16.22 37.71
CA GLN A 119 7.33 15.52 36.73
C GLN A 119 8.19 14.88 35.64
N GLY A 120 8.99 13.88 36.04
CA GLY A 120 9.60 12.91 35.14
C GLY A 120 8.95 11.56 35.43
N ASP A 121 8.37 10.93 34.42
CA ASP A 121 7.77 9.60 34.56
C ASP A 121 8.87 8.63 35.00
N ALA A 122 8.79 8.14 36.25
CA ALA A 122 9.79 7.23 36.82
C ALA A 122 9.56 5.81 36.28
N SER A 123 9.79 5.59 34.98
CA SER A 123 10.04 4.25 34.47
C SER A 123 11.49 3.88 34.79
N VAL A 124 11.66 3.29 35.97
CA VAL A 124 12.94 2.84 36.49
C VAL A 124 13.44 1.67 35.64
N HIS A 125 14.31 1.91 34.66
CA HIS A 125 15.31 0.91 34.28
C HIS A 125 16.41 0.95 35.34
N GLN A 126 16.49 -0.14 36.10
CA GLN A 126 17.11 -0.24 37.43
C GLN A 126 18.65 -0.21 37.44
N GLN A 127 19.32 0.39 36.45
CA GLN A 127 20.78 0.44 36.38
C GLN A 127 21.42 1.82 36.19
N ASP A 128 20.70 2.88 35.75
CA ASP A 128 21.36 4.17 35.39
C ASP A 128 20.86 5.47 36.06
N GLN A 129 19.88 5.46 36.98
CA GLN A 129 19.39 6.67 37.72
C GLN A 129 19.30 7.97 36.89
N LEU A 130 18.57 7.91 35.76
CA LEU A 130 18.38 9.03 34.84
C LEU A 130 17.07 9.78 35.13
N PHE A 131 17.12 11.10 35.23
CA PHE A 131 15.98 12.01 35.37
C PHE A 131 15.57 12.57 34.00
N LEU A 132 14.38 12.23 33.51
CA LEU A 132 13.88 12.71 32.22
C LEU A 132 13.25 14.10 32.38
N VAL A 133 13.76 15.09 31.64
CA VAL A 133 13.17 16.43 31.54
C VAL A 133 12.51 16.57 30.18
N SER A 134 11.21 16.91 30.16
CA SER A 134 10.48 17.21 28.93
C SER A 134 9.91 18.62 28.96
N ARG A 135 10.19 19.43 27.93
CA ARG A 135 9.55 20.74 27.73
C ARG A 135 8.28 20.56 26.91
N THR A 136 7.17 21.14 27.37
CA THR A 136 5.90 21.21 26.62
C THR A 136 6.11 21.98 25.33
N SER A 137 5.75 21.37 24.19
CA SER A 137 5.98 21.95 22.87
C SER A 137 5.35 23.34 22.72
N ASP A 138 4.17 23.56 23.31
CA ASP A 138 3.46 24.83 23.17
C ASP A 138 4.15 26.00 23.86
N ASP A 139 4.89 25.78 24.95
CA ASP A 139 5.52 26.85 25.70
C ASP A 139 6.79 27.35 25.02
N ALA A 140 7.56 26.44 24.39
CA ALA A 140 8.72 26.81 23.57
C ALA A 140 8.33 27.70 22.38
N LEU A 141 7.21 27.36 21.72
CA LEU A 141 6.72 28.13 20.58
C LEU A 141 6.15 29.50 21.01
N LYS A 142 5.45 29.57 22.15
CA LYS A 142 4.99 30.84 22.75
C LYS A 142 6.17 31.79 23.00
N SER A 143 7.27 31.30 23.53
CA SER A 143 8.45 32.14 23.80
C SER A 143 9.09 32.66 22.51
N LEU A 144 9.15 31.87 21.44
CA LEU A 144 9.58 32.35 20.11
C LEU A 144 8.63 33.42 19.55
N ARG A 145 7.31 33.23 19.72
CA ARG A 145 6.30 34.20 19.30
C ARG A 145 6.46 35.55 19.99
N VAL A 146 6.73 35.56 21.30
CA VAL A 146 6.97 36.79 22.06
C VAL A 146 8.18 37.56 21.51
N LEU A 147 9.26 36.86 21.15
CA LEU A 147 10.43 37.49 20.52
C LEU A 147 10.10 38.10 19.17
N PHE A 148 9.33 37.37 18.34
CA PHE A 148 8.87 37.86 17.05
C PHE A 148 7.97 39.11 17.17
N GLU A 149 6.97 39.09 18.06
CA GLU A 149 6.07 40.22 18.29
C GLU A 149 6.81 41.46 18.84
N ALA A 150 7.87 41.25 19.63
CA ALA A 150 8.73 42.32 20.13
C ALA A 150 9.76 42.82 19.09
N GLY A 151 9.91 42.13 17.95
CA GLY A 151 10.98 42.40 16.96
C GLY A 151 12.39 42.16 17.49
N ALA A 152 12.53 41.40 18.58
CA ALA A 152 13.82 41.15 19.22
C ALA A 152 14.59 40.08 18.46
N LEU A 153 15.87 40.35 18.15
CA LEU A 153 16.77 39.44 17.43
C LEU A 153 16.34 39.10 15.99
N CYS A 154 15.36 39.81 15.42
CA CYS A 154 15.04 39.69 14.00
C CYS A 154 16.20 40.23 13.15
N ASP A 155 16.64 39.42 12.19
CA ASP A 155 17.86 39.60 11.40
C ASP A 155 17.60 39.74 9.90
N ILE A 156 16.32 39.74 9.48
CA ILE A 156 15.90 40.03 8.12
C ILE A 156 14.57 40.79 8.08
N MET A 157 14.48 41.77 7.17
CA MET A 157 13.25 42.51 6.88
C MET A 157 12.57 41.94 5.63
N LEU A 158 11.32 41.49 5.75
CA LEU A 158 10.51 41.09 4.60
C LEU A 158 9.65 42.27 4.11
N TYR A 159 9.68 42.51 2.80
CA TYR A 159 8.87 43.50 2.12
C TYR A 159 7.87 42.83 1.19
N SER A 160 6.63 43.33 1.20
CA SER A 160 5.66 42.97 0.17
C SER A 160 5.85 43.76 -1.13
N THR A 161 5.35 43.22 -2.24
CA THR A 161 5.47 43.80 -3.58
C THR A 161 4.53 44.95 -3.91
N SER A 162 3.54 45.28 -3.07
CA SER A 162 2.57 46.32 -3.41
C SER A 162 3.18 47.73 -3.31
N GLU A 163 3.10 48.51 -4.41
CA GLU A 163 3.70 49.85 -4.49
C GLU A 163 2.96 50.90 -3.63
N SER A 164 1.73 50.61 -3.19
CA SER A 164 0.87 51.56 -2.49
C SER A 164 0.95 51.53 -0.96
N ASP A 165 1.51 50.49 -0.35
CA ASP A 165 1.82 50.48 1.10
C ASP A 165 2.82 49.35 1.40
N ARG A 166 4.13 49.65 1.45
CA ARG A 166 5.16 48.62 1.67
C ARG A 166 5.08 48.07 3.08
N LEU A 167 4.32 47.00 3.25
CA LEU A 167 4.33 46.22 4.47
C LEU A 167 5.77 45.71 4.73
N CYS A 168 6.31 46.07 5.89
CA CYS A 168 7.67 45.73 6.31
C CYS A 168 7.60 45.00 7.65
N ILE A 169 8.06 43.74 7.69
CA ILE A 169 7.98 42.91 8.91
C ILE A 169 9.38 42.34 9.23
N PRO A 170 9.92 42.60 10.43
CA PRO A 170 11.16 41.99 10.91
C PRO A 170 10.91 40.53 11.30
N VAL A 171 11.73 39.60 10.82
CA VAL A 171 11.61 38.16 11.11
C VAL A 171 12.99 37.52 11.34
N HIS A 172 12.99 36.29 11.85
CA HIS A 172 14.20 35.48 12.06
C HIS A 172 14.51 34.62 10.83
N ARG A 173 15.72 34.74 10.27
CA ARG A 173 16.21 33.96 9.12
C ARG A 173 16.15 32.47 9.37
N VAL A 174 16.56 32.03 10.56
CA VAL A 174 16.57 30.60 10.91
C VAL A 174 15.16 30.01 10.92
N ILE A 175 14.16 30.75 11.42
CA ILE A 175 12.77 30.26 11.47
C ILE A 175 12.17 30.20 10.06
N LEU A 176 12.43 31.22 9.22
CA LEU A 176 12.05 31.17 7.81
C LEU A 176 12.68 29.99 7.09
N ALA A 177 13.99 29.78 7.26
CA ALA A 177 14.71 28.69 6.61
C ALA A 177 14.26 27.32 7.13
N ALA A 178 13.92 27.18 8.41
CA ALA A 178 13.47 25.91 8.98
C ALA A 178 12.07 25.51 8.47
N CYS A 179 11.20 26.50 8.21
CA CYS A 179 9.82 26.25 7.80
C CYS A 179 9.58 26.25 6.29
N VAL A 180 10.51 26.78 5.49
CA VAL A 180 10.27 27.13 4.09
C VAL A 180 11.49 26.86 3.21
N ASP A 181 11.35 25.92 2.28
CA ASP A 181 12.42 25.47 1.40
C ASP A 181 12.99 26.59 0.51
N PHE A 182 12.12 27.49 0.02
CA PHE A 182 12.57 28.64 -0.79
C PHE A 182 13.60 29.49 -0.03
N PHE A 183 13.35 29.76 1.25
CA PHE A 183 14.26 30.55 2.08
C PHE A 183 15.47 29.75 2.54
N ALA A 184 15.30 28.46 2.85
CA ALA A 184 16.41 27.56 3.18
C ALA A 184 17.48 27.54 2.07
N ASN A 185 17.06 27.50 0.80
CA ASN A 185 17.97 27.45 -0.34
C ASN A 185 18.63 28.80 -0.64
N LYS A 186 17.91 29.91 -0.43
CA LYS A 186 18.34 31.24 -0.87
C LYS A 186 19.05 32.08 0.20
N LEU A 187 18.67 31.95 1.47
CA LEU A 187 19.25 32.73 2.56
C LEU A 187 20.75 32.47 2.80
N PRO A 188 21.31 31.26 2.59
CA PRO A 188 22.76 31.05 2.70
C PRO A 188 23.59 31.85 1.68
N GLN A 189 23.00 32.19 0.54
CA GLN A 189 23.68 32.85 -0.57
C GLN A 189 23.54 34.39 -0.52
N CYS A 190 22.69 34.91 0.39
CA CYS A 190 22.33 36.32 0.44
C CYS A 190 22.76 36.95 1.76
N GLN A 191 23.61 37.98 1.70
CA GLN A 191 23.99 38.79 2.86
C GLN A 191 23.07 40.00 3.10
N ALA A 192 22.04 40.18 2.26
CA ALA A 192 21.11 41.30 2.43
C ALA A 192 20.23 41.12 3.67
N ASN A 193 20.05 42.20 4.42
CA ASN A 193 19.16 42.25 5.60
C ASN A 193 17.71 42.58 5.22
N ALA A 194 17.40 42.55 3.93
CA ALA A 194 16.13 42.97 3.35
C ALA A 194 15.81 42.05 2.16
N TRP A 195 14.58 41.51 2.12
CA TRP A 195 14.12 40.66 1.03
C TRP A 195 12.71 41.08 0.59
N VAL A 196 12.53 41.32 -0.71
CA VAL A 196 11.21 41.55 -1.31
C VAL A 196 10.64 40.24 -1.81
N VAL A 197 9.52 39.79 -1.24
CA VAL A 197 8.87 38.55 -1.66
C VAL A 197 8.00 38.85 -2.87
N ASN A 198 8.55 38.60 -4.06
CA ASN A 198 7.86 38.89 -5.30
C ASN A 198 6.65 37.97 -5.55
N GLY A 199 5.51 38.58 -5.90
CA GLY A 199 4.31 37.85 -6.36
C GLY A 199 3.39 37.35 -5.25
N VAL A 200 3.51 37.89 -4.03
CA VAL A 200 2.72 37.46 -2.87
C VAL A 200 1.77 38.57 -2.42
N PRO A 201 0.46 38.28 -2.23
CA PRO A 201 -0.48 39.25 -1.69
C PRO A 201 -0.18 39.60 -0.23
N ASP A 202 -0.21 40.90 0.11
CA ASP A 202 0.01 41.42 1.47
C ASP A 202 -0.95 40.80 2.50
N LYS A 203 -2.17 40.45 2.05
CA LYS A 203 -3.20 39.79 2.87
C LYS A 203 -2.80 38.39 3.37
N LEU A 204 -1.90 37.69 2.66
CA LEU A 204 -1.44 36.34 3.04
C LEU A 204 -0.13 36.38 3.83
N LEU A 205 0.71 37.40 3.61
CA LEU A 205 2.03 37.48 4.23
C LEU A 205 1.95 37.60 5.77
N LYS A 206 1.06 38.44 6.30
CA LYS A 206 0.88 38.57 7.76
C LYS A 206 0.39 37.27 8.42
N PRO A 207 -0.73 36.66 7.98
CA PRO A 207 -1.17 35.37 8.54
C PRO A 207 -0.12 34.26 8.39
N PHE A 208 0.62 34.25 7.29
CA PHE A 208 1.69 33.28 7.08
C PHE A 208 2.82 33.42 8.09
N LEU A 209 3.31 34.64 8.32
CA LEU A 209 4.35 34.86 9.31
C LEU A 209 3.85 34.52 10.71
N ALA A 210 2.62 34.89 11.05
CA ALA A 210 2.00 34.46 12.30
C ALA A 210 2.00 32.92 12.44
N TYR A 211 1.58 32.20 11.38
CA TYR A 211 1.58 30.74 11.33
C TYR A 211 2.94 30.12 11.65
N LEU A 212 4.06 30.70 11.19
CA LEU A 212 5.40 30.17 11.50
C LEU A 212 5.69 30.12 13.01
N TYR A 213 5.13 31.06 13.77
CA TYR A 213 5.31 31.19 15.22
C TYR A 213 4.12 30.69 16.04
N THR A 214 3.02 30.28 15.42
CA THR A 214 1.81 29.80 16.14
C THR A 214 1.40 28.37 15.77
N GLY A 215 1.75 27.90 14.57
CA GLY A 215 1.18 26.68 13.99
C GLY A 215 -0.28 26.83 13.52
N GLU A 216 -0.87 28.02 13.65
CA GLU A 216 -2.23 28.33 13.25
C GLU A 216 -2.26 29.36 12.11
N PHE A 217 -2.86 28.99 10.99
CA PHE A 217 -3.10 29.89 9.87
C PHE A 217 -4.58 30.31 9.86
N GLU A 218 -4.84 31.59 10.07
CA GLU A 218 -6.20 32.16 10.02
C GLU A 218 -6.55 32.57 8.59
N MET A 219 -7.69 32.08 8.08
CA MET A 219 -8.27 32.50 6.81
C MET A 219 -9.48 33.41 7.09
N PHE A 220 -9.68 34.43 6.26
CA PHE A 220 -10.83 35.33 6.37
C PHE A 220 -12.09 34.70 5.80
N THR A 221 -11.96 33.94 4.71
CA THR A 221 -13.09 33.21 4.09
C THR A 221 -12.70 31.78 3.74
N MET A 222 -13.70 30.91 3.57
CA MET A 222 -13.46 29.53 3.15
C MET A 222 -12.80 29.47 1.78
N HIS A 223 -13.09 30.37 0.83
CA HIS A 223 -12.56 30.31 -0.54
C HIS A 223 -11.08 30.73 -0.68
N GLU A 224 -10.48 31.34 0.35
CA GLU A 224 -9.07 31.78 0.32
C GLU A 224 -8.07 30.63 0.31
N TRP A 225 -8.50 29.42 0.67
CA TRP A 225 -7.62 28.23 0.72
C TRP A 225 -6.86 28.02 -0.59
N LYS A 226 -7.43 28.40 -1.75
CA LYS A 226 -6.82 28.26 -3.09
C LYS A 226 -5.59 29.14 -3.25
N GLU A 227 -5.68 30.39 -2.79
CA GLU A 227 -4.56 31.31 -2.81
C GLU A 227 -3.49 30.89 -1.80
N VAL A 228 -3.91 30.40 -0.63
CA VAL A 228 -3.01 29.83 0.39
C VAL A 228 -2.25 28.62 -0.16
N ALA A 229 -2.93 27.70 -0.86
CA ALA A 229 -2.30 26.52 -1.44
C ALA A 229 -1.28 26.87 -2.53
N LEU A 230 -1.62 27.82 -3.41
CA LEU A 230 -0.70 28.33 -4.44
C LEU A 230 0.52 28.98 -3.80
N PHE A 231 0.30 29.82 -2.79
CA PHE A 231 1.35 30.52 -2.05
C PHE A 231 2.26 29.56 -1.28
N ALA A 232 1.69 28.58 -0.56
CA ALA A 232 2.43 27.57 0.18
C ALA A 232 3.29 26.71 -0.74
N THR A 233 2.76 26.31 -1.90
CA THR A 233 3.50 25.52 -2.90
C THR A 233 4.63 26.34 -3.53
N TYR A 234 4.38 27.61 -3.88
CA TYR A 234 5.40 28.50 -4.42
C TYR A 234 6.59 28.69 -3.48
N LEU A 235 6.31 28.84 -2.17
CA LEU A 235 7.36 28.96 -1.16
C LEU A 235 8.01 27.62 -0.78
N GLY A 236 7.41 26.48 -1.15
CA GLY A 236 7.86 25.17 -0.67
C GLY A 236 7.58 24.95 0.82
N CYS A 237 6.46 25.46 1.34
CA CYS A 237 6.04 25.21 2.72
C CYS A 237 5.17 23.95 2.79
N THR A 238 5.82 22.79 2.95
CA THR A 238 5.16 21.46 2.90
C THR A 238 4.11 21.26 4.00
N THR A 239 4.33 21.80 5.19
CA THR A 239 3.39 21.73 6.32
C THR A 239 2.07 22.46 6.02
N LEU A 240 2.16 23.64 5.39
CA LEU A 240 0.98 24.42 5.01
C LEU A 240 0.25 23.80 3.81
N VAL A 241 0.97 23.20 2.85
CA VAL A 241 0.36 22.39 1.78
C VAL A 241 -0.42 21.21 2.39
N GLY A 242 0.18 20.50 3.35
CA GLY A 242 -0.49 19.39 4.06
C GLY A 242 -1.73 19.83 4.84
N LEU A 243 -1.75 21.06 5.38
CA LEU A 243 -2.94 21.65 5.98
C LEU A 243 -4.04 21.91 4.94
N CYS A 244 -3.69 22.42 3.76
CA CYS A 244 -4.64 22.58 2.66
C CYS A 244 -5.21 21.23 2.22
N CYS A 245 -4.39 20.19 2.09
CA CYS A 245 -4.84 18.82 1.80
C CYS A 245 -5.91 18.33 2.80
N ARG A 246 -5.63 18.43 4.11
CA ARG A 246 -6.60 18.03 5.17
C ARG A 246 -7.88 18.87 5.14
N PHE A 247 -7.77 20.15 4.80
CA PHE A 247 -8.94 21.01 4.65
C PHE A 247 -9.84 20.54 3.52
N LEU A 248 -9.27 20.15 2.37
CA LEU A 248 -10.04 19.61 1.24
C LEU A 248 -10.72 18.29 1.59
N GLU A 249 -10.00 17.39 2.24
CA GLU A 249 -10.53 16.08 2.63
C GLU A 249 -11.74 16.18 3.58
N THR A 250 -11.78 17.22 4.42
CA THR A 250 -12.81 17.37 5.45
C THR A 250 -13.93 18.34 5.08
N ARG A 251 -13.69 19.33 4.21
CA ARG A 251 -14.60 20.47 4.01
C ARG A 251 -14.82 20.89 2.55
N LEU A 252 -14.34 20.12 1.56
CA LEU A 252 -14.61 20.46 0.15
C LEU A 252 -16.11 20.31 -0.17
N SER A 253 -16.74 21.41 -0.59
CA SER A 253 -18.10 21.44 -1.14
C SER A 253 -18.09 21.05 -2.62
N LEU A 254 -19.26 20.62 -3.15
CA LEU A 254 -19.41 20.30 -4.58
C LEU A 254 -19.07 21.50 -5.48
N ASP A 255 -19.50 22.71 -5.09
CA ASP A 255 -19.26 23.96 -5.83
C ASP A 255 -17.76 24.32 -5.93
N ASP A 256 -16.94 23.88 -4.97
CA ASP A 256 -15.50 24.16 -4.95
C ASP A 256 -14.67 23.08 -5.67
N VAL A 257 -15.24 21.96 -6.12
CA VAL A 257 -14.51 20.82 -6.73
C VAL A 257 -13.71 21.23 -7.97
N VAL A 258 -14.35 21.90 -8.93
CA VAL A 258 -13.68 22.35 -10.18
C VAL A 258 -12.51 23.28 -9.86
N GLN A 259 -12.74 24.22 -8.96
CA GLN A 259 -11.72 25.19 -8.57
C GLN A 259 -10.60 24.53 -7.78
N ALA A 260 -10.91 23.50 -6.99
CA ALA A 260 -9.91 22.72 -6.28
C ALA A 260 -9.01 21.94 -7.24
N PHE A 261 -9.61 21.31 -8.25
CA PHE A 261 -8.90 20.61 -9.30
C PHE A 261 -7.98 21.54 -10.10
N ARG A 262 -8.52 22.68 -10.58
CA ARG A 262 -7.76 23.73 -11.28
C ARG A 262 -6.62 24.27 -10.41
N CYS A 263 -6.85 24.46 -9.12
CA CYS A 263 -5.83 24.89 -8.16
C CYS A 263 -4.71 23.83 -8.05
N ALA A 264 -5.06 22.56 -7.81
CA ALA A 264 -4.10 21.48 -7.69
C ALA A 264 -3.21 21.35 -8.94
N ARG A 265 -3.83 21.33 -10.13
CA ARG A 265 -3.12 21.29 -11.42
C ARG A 265 -2.20 22.49 -11.62
N LYS A 266 -2.64 23.70 -11.25
CA LYS A 266 -1.82 24.93 -11.33
C LYS A 266 -0.64 24.89 -10.35
N THR A 267 -0.82 24.34 -9.15
CA THR A 267 0.26 24.24 -8.16
C THR A 267 1.31 23.20 -8.53
N GLY A 268 0.92 22.13 -9.24
CA GLY A 268 1.79 20.98 -9.51
C GLY A 268 2.15 20.17 -8.26
N SER A 269 1.49 20.43 -7.13
CA SER A 269 1.76 19.77 -5.86
C SER A 269 1.16 18.37 -5.85
N ILE A 270 2.01 17.33 -5.83
CA ILE A 270 1.58 15.91 -5.82
C ILE A 270 0.64 15.62 -4.65
N PRO A 271 0.93 16.01 -3.38
CA PRO A 271 0.02 15.77 -2.27
C PRO A 271 -1.35 16.43 -2.46
N LEU A 272 -1.39 17.63 -3.04
CA LEU A 272 -2.63 18.35 -3.26
C LEU A 272 -3.48 17.70 -4.34
N ILE A 273 -2.86 17.29 -5.45
CA ILE A 273 -3.51 16.54 -6.53
C ILE A 273 -4.09 15.24 -5.99
N GLN A 274 -3.32 14.48 -5.21
CA GLN A 274 -3.78 13.23 -4.59
C GLN A 274 -4.97 13.45 -3.66
N SER A 275 -4.95 14.47 -2.79
CA SER A 275 -6.10 14.78 -1.92
C SER A 275 -7.34 15.19 -2.71
N VAL A 276 -7.20 15.99 -3.78
CA VAL A 276 -8.34 16.33 -4.64
C VAL A 276 -8.89 15.07 -5.33
N HIS A 277 -8.04 14.24 -5.91
CA HIS A 277 -8.47 13.01 -6.59
C HIS A 277 -9.12 12.00 -5.64
N ALA A 278 -8.64 11.92 -4.39
CA ALA A 278 -9.26 11.10 -3.34
C ALA A 278 -10.66 11.60 -2.98
N VAL A 279 -10.84 12.92 -2.87
CA VAL A 279 -12.14 13.52 -2.57
C VAL A 279 -13.12 13.39 -3.72
N VAL A 280 -12.68 13.66 -4.95
CA VAL A 280 -13.50 13.53 -6.17
C VAL A 280 -13.82 12.06 -6.44
N GLY A 281 -12.92 11.13 -6.12
CA GLY A 281 -13.12 9.70 -6.27
C GLY A 281 -14.21 9.11 -5.36
N ARG A 282 -14.71 9.87 -4.37
CA ARG A 282 -15.80 9.38 -3.50
C ARG A 282 -17.09 9.19 -4.32
N PRO A 283 -17.78 8.03 -4.22
CA PRO A 283 -18.91 7.72 -5.08
C PRO A 283 -20.07 8.73 -5.02
N ASP A 284 -20.39 9.23 -3.82
CA ASP A 284 -21.41 10.25 -3.57
C ASP A 284 -21.03 11.60 -4.19
N VAL A 285 -19.79 12.04 -3.98
CA VAL A 285 -19.26 13.31 -4.51
C VAL A 285 -19.18 13.27 -6.03
N PHE A 286 -18.56 12.23 -6.61
CA PHE A 286 -18.41 12.13 -8.06
C PHE A 286 -19.74 12.09 -8.78
N ARG A 287 -20.73 11.36 -8.25
CA ARG A 287 -22.05 11.24 -8.87
C ARG A 287 -22.75 12.59 -8.92
N SER A 288 -22.79 13.31 -7.79
CA SER A 288 -23.37 14.64 -7.74
C SER A 288 -22.62 15.64 -8.60
N PHE A 289 -21.28 15.53 -8.65
CA PHE A 289 -20.44 16.38 -9.49
C PHE A 289 -20.65 16.11 -10.99
N ALA A 290 -20.63 14.86 -11.44
CA ALA A 290 -20.85 14.48 -12.84
C ALA A 290 -22.23 14.90 -13.37
N ASP A 291 -23.22 15.04 -12.47
CA ASP A 291 -24.56 15.51 -12.80
C ASP A 291 -24.72 17.04 -12.78
N SER A 292 -23.74 17.79 -12.26
CA SER A 292 -23.80 19.26 -12.15
C SER A 292 -23.50 19.98 -13.47
N GLU A 293 -23.88 21.26 -13.53
CA GLU A 293 -23.48 22.13 -14.66
C GLU A 293 -21.99 22.48 -14.62
N ASP A 294 -21.37 22.52 -13.44
CA ASP A 294 -19.94 22.81 -13.27
C ASP A 294 -19.06 21.75 -13.97
N PHE A 295 -19.51 20.50 -14.01
CA PHE A 295 -18.82 19.45 -14.77
C PHE A 295 -18.80 19.73 -16.28
N LEU A 296 -19.83 20.42 -16.80
CA LEU A 296 -19.93 20.78 -18.22
C LEU A 296 -19.01 21.95 -18.60
N ASP A 297 -18.53 22.74 -17.62
CA ASP A 297 -17.59 23.86 -17.78
C ASP A 297 -16.11 23.42 -17.86
N LEU A 298 -15.82 22.14 -17.62
CA LEU A 298 -14.47 21.61 -17.74
C LEU A 298 -14.02 21.49 -19.20
N ASP A 299 -12.71 21.65 -19.42
CA ASP A 299 -12.09 21.38 -20.72
C ASP A 299 -11.83 19.88 -20.95
N ALA A 300 -11.39 19.53 -22.17
CA ALA A 300 -11.17 18.14 -22.57
C ALA A 300 -10.05 17.44 -21.79
N ASP A 301 -9.01 18.18 -21.39
CA ASP A 301 -7.87 17.62 -20.67
C ASP A 301 -8.21 17.46 -19.18
N GLU A 302 -8.95 18.40 -18.60
CA GLU A 302 -9.44 18.36 -17.22
C GLU A 302 -10.34 17.13 -17.01
N ILE A 303 -11.28 16.87 -17.91
CA ILE A 303 -12.15 15.69 -17.81
C ILE A 303 -11.41 14.40 -18.06
N ALA A 304 -10.52 14.37 -19.06
CA ALA A 304 -9.73 13.18 -19.33
C ALA A 304 -8.90 12.78 -18.11
N GLU A 305 -8.30 13.75 -17.41
CA GLU A 305 -7.56 13.52 -16.17
C GLU A 305 -8.47 12.95 -15.07
N ILE A 306 -9.63 13.57 -14.80
CA ILE A 306 -10.57 13.08 -13.77
C ILE A 306 -11.08 11.67 -14.09
N LEU A 307 -11.52 11.42 -15.33
CA LEU A 307 -12.06 10.13 -15.75
C LEU A 307 -10.98 9.05 -15.82
N GLN A 308 -9.70 9.39 -15.87
CA GLN A 308 -8.61 8.42 -15.94
C GLN A 308 -8.23 7.85 -14.56
N GLU A 309 -8.64 8.49 -13.48
CA GLU A 309 -8.27 8.13 -12.11
C GLU A 309 -8.77 6.75 -11.67
N ASP A 310 -7.90 6.01 -10.98
CA ASP A 310 -8.22 4.69 -10.41
C ASP A 310 -9.19 4.77 -9.22
N THR A 311 -9.35 5.96 -8.61
CA THR A 311 -10.25 6.20 -7.48
C THR A 311 -11.72 6.04 -7.84
N LEU A 312 -12.09 6.14 -9.13
CA LEU A 312 -13.46 5.94 -9.64
C LEU A 312 -13.88 4.46 -9.71
N SER A 313 -13.37 3.59 -8.83
CA SER A 313 -13.58 2.14 -8.87
C SER A 313 -15.03 1.70 -8.68
N SER A 314 -15.84 2.53 -8.01
CA SER A 314 -17.27 2.31 -7.80
C SER A 314 -18.13 2.42 -9.07
N PHE A 315 -17.63 3.01 -10.16
CA PHE A 315 -18.38 3.24 -11.40
C PHE A 315 -17.95 2.29 -12.51
N SER A 316 -18.91 1.66 -13.20
CA SER A 316 -18.58 0.84 -14.36
C SER A 316 -18.06 1.69 -15.50
N GLU A 317 -17.20 1.13 -16.34
CA GLU A 317 -16.68 1.84 -17.52
C GLU A 317 -17.82 2.22 -18.49
N GLU A 318 -18.94 1.49 -18.51
CA GLU A 318 -20.14 1.88 -19.26
C GLU A 318 -20.79 3.16 -18.66
N THR A 319 -20.85 3.28 -17.33
CA THR A 319 -21.31 4.50 -16.66
C THR A 319 -20.37 5.68 -16.88
N LEU A 320 -19.06 5.47 -16.79
CA LEU A 320 -18.07 6.52 -17.06
C LEU A 320 -18.11 6.97 -18.53
N PHE A 321 -18.35 6.03 -19.46
CA PHE A 321 -18.61 6.35 -20.86
C PHE A 321 -19.86 7.23 -21.03
N ASP A 322 -20.97 6.91 -20.36
CA ASP A 322 -22.19 7.71 -20.43
C ASP A 322 -21.99 9.13 -19.88
N ILE A 323 -21.20 9.29 -18.81
CA ILE A 323 -20.80 10.59 -18.25
C ILE A 323 -19.94 11.38 -19.26
N ALA A 324 -18.92 10.74 -19.86
CA ALA A 324 -18.10 11.35 -20.91
C ALA A 324 -18.96 11.78 -22.12
N LEU A 325 -19.90 10.93 -22.52
CA LEU A 325 -20.79 11.20 -23.64
C LEU A 325 -21.71 12.39 -23.36
N ARG A 326 -22.23 12.54 -22.14
CA ARG A 326 -23.02 13.71 -21.72
C ARG A 326 -22.24 15.01 -21.92
N TRP A 327 -20.96 15.06 -21.52
CA TRP A 327 -20.13 16.24 -21.72
C TRP A 327 -19.90 16.56 -23.21
N ILE A 328 -19.67 15.53 -24.04
CA ILE A 328 -19.50 15.72 -25.49
C ILE A 328 -20.78 16.25 -26.13
N LEU A 329 -21.94 15.73 -25.72
CA LEU A 329 -23.23 16.10 -26.31
C LEU A 329 -23.66 17.54 -26.01
N TRP A 330 -23.21 18.14 -24.91
CA TRP A 330 -23.50 19.54 -24.56
C TRP A 330 -23.09 20.52 -25.66
N GLU A 331 -21.91 20.35 -26.27
CA GLU A 331 -21.44 21.13 -27.42
C GLU A 331 -20.97 20.21 -28.55
N ARG A 332 -21.88 19.36 -29.01
CA ARG A 332 -21.61 18.26 -29.95
C ARG A 332 -20.65 18.62 -31.10
N ASN A 333 -20.82 19.77 -31.75
CA ASN A 333 -20.03 20.11 -32.93
C ASN A 333 -18.57 20.42 -32.61
N ASN A 334 -18.30 21.13 -31.51
CA ASN A 334 -16.94 21.51 -31.11
C ASN A 334 -16.27 20.38 -30.33
N ARG A 335 -16.99 19.77 -29.38
CA ARG A 335 -16.44 18.73 -28.50
C ARG A 335 -16.23 17.39 -29.20
N ALA A 336 -16.92 17.12 -30.32
CA ALA A 336 -16.62 15.96 -31.15
C ALA A 336 -15.20 15.98 -31.74
N LEU A 337 -14.58 17.17 -31.88
CA LEU A 337 -13.20 17.30 -32.38
C LEU A 337 -12.15 16.88 -31.34
N VAL A 338 -12.48 16.99 -30.05
CA VAL A 338 -11.62 16.64 -28.91
C VAL A 338 -12.08 15.38 -28.18
N ALA A 339 -13.13 14.73 -28.69
CA ALA A 339 -13.73 13.54 -28.09
C ALA A 339 -12.73 12.39 -27.91
N GLY A 340 -11.78 12.22 -28.83
CA GLY A 340 -10.74 11.20 -28.74
C GLY A 340 -9.88 11.30 -27.47
N THR A 341 -9.62 12.51 -26.96
CA THR A 341 -8.86 12.73 -25.71
C THR A 341 -9.67 12.23 -24.52
N VAL A 342 -10.93 12.67 -24.40
CA VAL A 342 -11.84 12.28 -23.31
C VAL A 342 -12.11 10.78 -23.33
N MET A 343 -12.37 10.20 -24.51
CA MET A 343 -12.65 8.77 -24.67
C MET A 343 -11.44 7.91 -24.31
N SER A 344 -10.20 8.41 -24.49
CA SER A 344 -8.99 7.68 -24.09
C SER A 344 -8.86 7.45 -22.58
N ALA A 345 -9.61 8.20 -21.76
CA ALA A 345 -9.68 8.01 -20.32
C ALA A 345 -10.55 6.81 -19.91
N ILE A 346 -11.44 6.35 -20.80
CA ILE A 346 -12.33 5.19 -20.59
C ILE A 346 -11.59 3.91 -20.98
N ARG A 347 -11.76 2.85 -20.17
CA ARG A 347 -11.08 1.55 -20.36
C ARG A 347 -12.00 0.59 -21.07
N PHE A 348 -12.12 0.73 -22.39
CA PHE A 348 -13.08 -0.04 -23.18
C PHE A 348 -12.85 -1.57 -23.11
N SER A 349 -11.62 -2.03 -22.85
CA SER A 349 -11.34 -3.48 -22.70
C SER A 349 -11.82 -4.07 -21.36
N CYS A 350 -12.37 -3.23 -20.47
CA CYS A 350 -13.02 -3.63 -19.23
C CYS A 350 -14.56 -3.56 -19.34
N ILE A 351 -15.11 -3.25 -20.52
CA ILE A 351 -16.55 -3.28 -20.80
C ILE A 351 -16.91 -4.65 -21.40
N HIS A 352 -18.02 -5.24 -20.96
CA HIS A 352 -18.48 -6.53 -21.50
C HIS A 352 -18.69 -6.45 -23.03
N PRO A 353 -18.34 -7.48 -23.82
CA PRO A 353 -18.50 -7.47 -25.29
C PRO A 353 -19.90 -7.05 -25.77
N ASP A 354 -20.96 -7.58 -25.15
CA ASP A 354 -22.35 -7.24 -25.48
C ASP A 354 -22.71 -5.76 -25.24
N ALA A 355 -21.97 -5.08 -24.36
CA ALA A 355 -22.14 -3.66 -24.07
C ALA A 355 -21.36 -2.77 -25.04
N LEU A 356 -20.26 -3.26 -25.64
CA LEU A 356 -19.46 -2.49 -26.60
C LEU A 356 -20.26 -2.08 -27.84
N ASP A 357 -21.17 -2.94 -28.31
CA ASP A 357 -22.03 -2.60 -29.44
C ASP A 357 -23.05 -1.52 -29.08
N ARG A 358 -23.53 -1.47 -27.82
CA ARG A 358 -24.39 -0.38 -27.33
C ARG A 358 -23.63 0.94 -27.24
N VAL A 359 -22.39 0.90 -26.74
CA VAL A 359 -21.47 2.05 -26.69
C VAL A 359 -21.27 2.64 -28.09
N LEU A 360 -21.00 1.78 -29.09
CA LEU A 360 -20.88 2.20 -30.49
C LEU A 360 -22.18 2.80 -31.05
N ALA A 361 -23.34 2.26 -30.70
CA ALA A 361 -24.63 2.77 -31.14
C ALA A 361 -24.89 4.20 -30.58
N LYS A 362 -24.61 4.41 -29.29
CA LYS A 362 -24.75 5.71 -28.63
C LYS A 362 -23.81 6.76 -29.23
N ALA A 363 -22.57 6.39 -29.55
CA ALA A 363 -21.53 7.28 -30.10
C ALA A 363 -21.40 7.24 -31.65
N HIS A 364 -22.46 6.87 -32.38
CA HIS A 364 -22.41 6.72 -33.85
C HIS A 364 -21.93 7.98 -34.62
N PHE A 365 -22.05 9.18 -34.02
CA PHE A 365 -21.60 10.42 -34.62
C PHE A 365 -20.08 10.63 -34.53
N LEU A 366 -19.39 9.90 -33.65
CA LEU A 366 -17.92 9.87 -33.53
C LEU A 366 -17.26 8.89 -34.51
N ARG A 367 -18.01 8.30 -35.45
CA ARG A 367 -17.48 7.35 -36.45
C ARG A 367 -16.31 7.90 -37.29
N LYS A 368 -16.20 9.23 -37.42
CA LYS A 368 -15.09 9.87 -38.15
C LYS A 368 -13.83 10.04 -37.30
N ASP A 369 -13.91 9.89 -35.98
CA ASP A 369 -12.76 9.97 -35.08
C ASP A 369 -11.99 8.65 -35.10
N SER A 370 -10.76 8.72 -35.63
CA SER A 370 -9.89 7.55 -35.72
C SER A 370 -9.43 7.03 -34.35
N SER A 371 -9.36 7.88 -33.32
CA SER A 371 -8.87 7.51 -31.99
C SER A 371 -9.89 6.62 -31.25
N PHE A 372 -11.14 7.09 -31.16
CA PHE A 372 -12.22 6.35 -30.52
C PHE A 372 -12.46 5.00 -31.19
N TYR A 373 -12.52 4.96 -32.53
CA TYR A 373 -12.73 3.72 -33.24
C TYR A 373 -11.58 2.72 -33.04
N LYS A 374 -10.32 3.18 -33.04
CA LYS A 374 -9.16 2.33 -32.73
C LYS A 374 -9.25 1.73 -31.33
N GLN A 375 -9.74 2.46 -30.34
CA GLN A 375 -9.91 1.95 -28.97
C GLN A 375 -11.00 0.89 -28.87
N ILE A 376 -12.12 1.07 -29.58
CA ILE A 376 -13.18 0.06 -29.61
C ILE A 376 -12.74 -1.19 -30.37
N GLU A 377 -12.08 -1.04 -31.53
CA GLU A 377 -11.54 -2.19 -32.27
C GLU A 377 -10.48 -2.92 -31.45
N PHE A 378 -9.61 -2.20 -30.73
CA PHE A 378 -8.69 -2.79 -29.76
C PHE A 378 -9.45 -3.61 -28.73
N ALA A 379 -10.49 -3.06 -28.09
CA ALA A 379 -11.28 -3.78 -27.09
C ALA A 379 -11.98 -5.02 -27.68
N LYS A 380 -12.55 -4.91 -28.88
CA LYS A 380 -13.19 -6.03 -29.58
C LYS A 380 -12.20 -7.15 -29.89
N GLU A 381 -11.02 -6.82 -30.40
CA GLU A 381 -9.97 -7.79 -30.65
C GLU A 381 -9.47 -8.41 -29.35
N TYR A 382 -9.31 -7.59 -28.32
CA TYR A 382 -8.91 -8.00 -26.99
C TYR A 382 -9.88 -9.02 -26.35
N HIS A 383 -11.19 -8.87 -26.54
CA HIS A 383 -12.16 -9.86 -26.06
C HIS A 383 -12.27 -11.09 -26.96
N ARG A 384 -11.96 -10.95 -28.25
CA ARG A 384 -12.03 -12.05 -29.23
C ARG A 384 -10.91 -13.06 -29.03
N ASP A 385 -9.70 -12.59 -28.70
CA ASP A 385 -8.53 -13.44 -28.61
C ASP A 385 -7.95 -13.54 -27.18
N PRO A 386 -8.31 -14.60 -26.42
CA PRO A 386 -7.71 -14.97 -25.15
C PRO A 386 -6.18 -14.90 -25.07
N GLU A 387 -5.45 -15.21 -26.14
CA GLU A 387 -3.99 -15.22 -26.14
C GLU A 387 -3.40 -13.82 -26.18
N TRP A 388 -4.00 -12.98 -27.02
CA TRP A 388 -3.62 -11.58 -27.15
C TRP A 388 -3.83 -10.82 -25.84
N GLN A 389 -4.78 -11.28 -25.00
CA GLN A 389 -4.96 -10.75 -23.66
C GLN A 389 -3.68 -10.87 -22.83
N HIS A 390 -3.02 -12.03 -22.79
CA HIS A 390 -1.78 -12.21 -22.02
C HIS A 390 -0.66 -11.24 -22.45
N LEU A 391 -0.54 -11.00 -23.75
CA LEU A 391 0.49 -10.10 -24.29
C LEU A 391 0.21 -8.62 -23.99
N ASN A 392 -1.06 -8.25 -23.81
CA ASN A 392 -1.48 -6.85 -23.68
C ASN A 392 -2.02 -6.49 -22.30
N HIS A 393 -2.28 -7.48 -21.45
CA HIS A 393 -2.73 -7.31 -20.08
C HIS A 393 -1.53 -6.97 -19.20
N HIS A 394 -1.31 -5.68 -19.01
CA HIS A 394 -0.21 -5.20 -18.19
C HIS A 394 -0.68 -4.02 -17.35
N ARG A 395 -0.16 -3.87 -16.12
CA ARG A 395 -0.47 -2.73 -15.23
C ARG A 395 -0.16 -1.36 -15.86
N LYS A 396 0.80 -1.32 -16.79
CA LYS A 396 1.15 -0.12 -17.58
C LYS A 396 0.15 0.16 -18.71
N ASN A 397 -0.59 -0.85 -19.17
CA ASN A 397 -1.64 -0.68 -20.15
C ASN A 397 -2.96 -0.34 -19.44
N ARG A 398 -3.23 0.97 -19.32
CA ARG A 398 -4.42 1.48 -18.63
C ARG A 398 -5.73 0.98 -19.24
N GLN A 399 -5.76 0.66 -20.53
CA GLN A 399 -6.98 0.20 -21.22
C GLN A 399 -7.46 -1.17 -20.75
N THR A 400 -6.58 -2.00 -20.19
CA THR A 400 -6.88 -3.38 -19.76
C THR A 400 -6.94 -3.56 -18.25
N TRP A 401 -6.59 -2.52 -17.48
CA TRP A 401 -6.44 -2.56 -16.03
C TRP A 401 -7.72 -2.19 -15.28
N ILE A 402 -8.04 -2.91 -14.20
CA ILE A 402 -9.24 -2.68 -13.37
C ILE A 402 -9.06 -1.47 -12.46
N ARG A 403 -10.04 -0.55 -12.39
CA ARG A 403 -10.02 0.56 -11.41
C ARG A 403 -10.24 0.05 -9.99
N GLY A 404 -9.49 0.59 -9.02
CA GLY A 404 -9.52 0.13 -7.63
C GLY A 404 -9.27 -1.37 -7.50
N ALA A 405 -8.42 -1.90 -8.37
CA ALA A 405 -7.97 -3.28 -8.34
C ALA A 405 -7.38 -3.59 -6.95
N THR A 406 -8.02 -4.48 -6.19
CA THR A 406 -7.50 -4.95 -4.90
C THR A 406 -7.21 -6.44 -4.97
N GLU A 407 -6.05 -6.83 -4.45
CA GLU A 407 -5.71 -8.25 -4.32
C GLU A 407 -6.58 -8.87 -3.22
N SER A 408 -7.31 -9.91 -3.59
CA SER A 408 -8.24 -10.63 -2.72
C SER A 408 -7.95 -12.12 -2.72
N LEU A 409 -8.21 -12.76 -1.59
CA LEU A 409 -8.19 -14.21 -1.47
C LEU A 409 -9.37 -14.78 -2.24
N VAL A 410 -9.12 -15.74 -3.13
CA VAL A 410 -10.14 -16.50 -3.84
C VAL A 410 -10.03 -17.96 -3.44
N VAL A 411 -11.16 -18.57 -3.06
CA VAL A 411 -11.28 -19.98 -2.71
C VAL A 411 -12.27 -20.65 -3.65
N LEU A 412 -11.91 -21.82 -4.17
CA LEU A 412 -12.76 -22.58 -5.09
C LEU A 412 -12.59 -24.08 -4.95
N GLY A 413 -13.65 -24.80 -5.30
CA GLY A 413 -13.67 -26.26 -5.27
C GLY A 413 -13.69 -26.82 -3.85
N GLY A 414 -13.27 -28.08 -3.73
CA GLY A 414 -13.24 -28.82 -2.46
C GLY A 414 -14.55 -29.53 -2.14
N CYS A 415 -14.50 -30.36 -1.12
CA CYS A 415 -15.65 -31.13 -0.65
C CYS A 415 -16.02 -30.79 0.78
N CYS A 416 -17.29 -31.02 1.10
CA CYS A 416 -17.87 -30.84 2.42
C CYS A 416 -18.55 -32.15 2.82
N LEU A 417 -17.98 -32.82 3.82
CA LEU A 417 -18.38 -34.17 4.23
C LEU A 417 -19.32 -34.16 5.45
N THR A 418 -19.98 -33.03 5.73
CA THR A 418 -20.95 -32.97 6.82
C THR A 418 -22.13 -33.91 6.55
N PRO A 419 -22.75 -34.50 7.58
CA PRO A 419 -23.90 -35.39 7.42
C PRO A 419 -25.01 -34.75 6.58
N GLU A 420 -25.26 -33.44 6.74
CA GLU A 420 -26.25 -32.69 5.99
C GLU A 420 -25.91 -32.61 4.49
N ALA A 421 -24.63 -32.35 4.15
CA ALA A 421 -24.16 -32.26 2.77
C ALA A 421 -24.20 -33.62 2.06
N LEU A 422 -23.88 -34.70 2.79
CA LEU A 422 -23.98 -36.08 2.31
C LEU A 422 -25.44 -36.45 2.01
N ILE A 423 -26.38 -36.10 2.89
CA ILE A 423 -27.82 -36.35 2.68
C ILE A 423 -28.37 -35.53 1.50
N ALA A 424 -27.93 -34.28 1.36
CA ALA A 424 -28.37 -33.39 0.28
C ALA A 424 -27.74 -33.74 -1.09
N GLY A 425 -26.68 -34.57 -1.12
CA GLY A 425 -25.91 -34.85 -2.34
C GLY A 425 -25.22 -33.60 -2.91
N ASP A 426 -24.88 -32.66 -2.02
CA ASP A 426 -24.20 -31.38 -2.31
C ASP A 426 -22.78 -31.42 -1.74
N VAL A 427 -22.02 -32.48 -2.05
CA VAL A 427 -20.72 -32.74 -1.42
C VAL A 427 -19.61 -31.90 -2.02
N LEU A 428 -19.67 -31.57 -3.31
CA LEU A 428 -18.62 -30.85 -4.04
C LEU A 428 -19.03 -29.40 -4.28
N SER A 429 -18.10 -28.46 -4.06
CA SER A 429 -18.34 -27.04 -4.34
C SER A 429 -17.94 -26.68 -5.78
N ALA A 430 -18.79 -25.91 -6.45
CA ALA A 430 -18.47 -25.21 -7.71
C ALA A 430 -18.42 -23.68 -7.51
N GLU A 431 -18.66 -23.20 -6.30
CA GLU A 431 -18.66 -21.77 -5.99
C GLU A 431 -17.24 -21.25 -5.86
N VAL A 432 -17.03 -20.06 -6.41
CA VAL A 432 -15.79 -19.30 -6.24
C VAL A 432 -16.10 -18.18 -5.27
N THR A 433 -15.59 -18.29 -4.04
CA THR A 433 -15.78 -17.31 -2.99
C THR A 433 -14.55 -16.44 -2.83
N THR A 434 -14.73 -15.21 -2.39
CA THR A 434 -13.64 -14.26 -2.20
C THR A 434 -13.72 -13.60 -0.83
N LEU A 435 -12.55 -13.32 -0.26
CA LEU A 435 -12.37 -12.53 0.94
C LEU A 435 -11.33 -11.45 0.66
N ARG A 436 -11.70 -10.20 0.88
CA ARG A 436 -10.72 -9.11 0.76
C ARG A 436 -9.81 -9.10 1.98
N HIS A 437 -8.57 -8.70 1.77
CA HIS A 437 -7.65 -8.42 2.86
C HIS A 437 -8.25 -7.40 3.86
N ASN A 438 -8.22 -7.73 5.14
CA ASN A 438 -8.77 -6.95 6.26
C ASN A 438 -10.28 -6.66 6.21
N GLN A 439 -11.05 -7.43 5.44
CA GLN A 439 -12.50 -7.47 5.57
C GLN A 439 -12.94 -8.77 6.24
N ASP A 440 -14.11 -8.72 6.88
CA ASP A 440 -14.68 -9.86 7.61
C ASP A 440 -15.85 -10.53 6.86
N THR A 441 -16.11 -10.11 5.62
CA THR A 441 -17.26 -10.60 4.84
C THR A 441 -16.82 -11.33 3.59
N TRP A 442 -17.24 -12.59 3.49
CA TRP A 442 -17.08 -13.42 2.31
C TRP A 442 -18.16 -13.12 1.28
N THR A 443 -17.80 -13.14 0.00
CA THR A 443 -18.76 -13.01 -1.11
C THR A 443 -18.57 -14.08 -2.18
N SER A 444 -19.68 -14.43 -2.86
CA SER A 444 -19.67 -15.35 -3.99
C SER A 444 -19.38 -14.55 -5.26
N LEU A 445 -18.26 -14.83 -5.91
CA LEU A 445 -17.81 -14.12 -7.12
C LEU A 445 -18.48 -14.67 -8.38
N THR A 446 -18.51 -15.99 -8.50
CA THR A 446 -19.05 -16.71 -9.66
C THR A 446 -19.21 -18.19 -9.34
N LYS A 447 -19.85 -18.94 -10.24
CA LYS A 447 -19.90 -20.41 -10.19
C LYS A 447 -19.19 -20.96 -11.41
N MET A 448 -18.32 -21.95 -11.21
CA MET A 448 -17.65 -22.61 -12.33
C MET A 448 -18.69 -23.27 -13.24
N PRO A 449 -18.67 -23.02 -14.56
CA PRO A 449 -19.63 -23.59 -15.48
C PRO A 449 -19.23 -25.03 -15.82
N LEU A 450 -19.45 -25.94 -14.87
CA LEU A 450 -19.15 -27.38 -15.03
C LEU A 450 -20.26 -28.13 -15.77
N SER A 451 -21.08 -27.43 -16.55
CA SER A 451 -22.43 -27.89 -16.91
C SER A 451 -22.46 -29.19 -17.72
N ILE A 452 -21.40 -29.55 -18.45
CA ILE A 452 -21.30 -30.84 -19.16
C ILE A 452 -19.83 -31.26 -19.28
N VAL A 453 -19.39 -32.23 -18.47
CA VAL A 453 -18.16 -32.99 -18.72
C VAL A 453 -18.62 -34.39 -19.12
N HIS A 454 -18.27 -34.83 -20.34
CA HIS A 454 -18.62 -36.16 -20.87
C HIS A 454 -20.13 -36.53 -20.84
N GLY A 455 -21.04 -35.55 -20.96
CA GLY A 455 -22.49 -35.81 -20.97
C GLY A 455 -23.13 -35.96 -19.59
N SER A 456 -22.34 -35.93 -18.52
CA SER A 456 -22.79 -35.98 -17.12
C SER A 456 -22.80 -34.58 -16.49
N LYS A 457 -23.84 -34.30 -15.70
CA LYS A 457 -23.99 -33.03 -14.97
C LYS A 457 -23.05 -33.02 -13.77
N VAL A 458 -21.88 -32.40 -13.91
CA VAL A 458 -20.88 -32.28 -12.83
C VAL A 458 -21.35 -31.27 -11.79
N ARG A 459 -21.30 -31.67 -10.50
CA ARG A 459 -21.78 -30.85 -9.37
C ARG A 459 -20.70 -30.05 -8.66
N GLY A 460 -19.42 -30.33 -8.89
CA GLY A 460 -18.28 -29.59 -8.35
C GLY A 460 -16.94 -30.27 -8.68
N LEU A 461 -15.83 -29.68 -8.23
CA LEU A 461 -14.47 -30.16 -8.47
C LEU A 461 -13.70 -30.29 -7.14
N GLN A 462 -13.02 -31.42 -6.94
CA GLN A 462 -12.08 -31.63 -5.84
C GLN A 462 -10.67 -31.90 -6.38
N TYR A 463 -9.63 -31.50 -5.64
CA TYR A 463 -8.23 -31.76 -6.00
C TYR A 463 -7.82 -31.25 -7.40
N ALA A 464 -8.53 -30.23 -7.88
CA ALA A 464 -8.07 -29.39 -8.97
C ALA A 464 -6.83 -28.62 -8.52
N SER A 465 -6.16 -27.98 -9.46
CA SER A 465 -5.04 -27.09 -9.15
C SER A 465 -5.27 -25.73 -9.79
N VAL A 466 -4.81 -24.68 -9.11
CA VAL A 466 -5.09 -23.29 -9.48
C VAL A 466 -3.81 -22.50 -9.64
N ALA A 467 -3.79 -21.61 -10.64
CA ALA A 467 -2.70 -20.68 -10.85
C ALA A 467 -3.25 -19.38 -11.41
N VAL A 468 -2.59 -18.27 -11.09
CA VAL A 468 -2.93 -16.96 -11.64
C VAL A 468 -1.81 -16.50 -12.56
N LEU A 469 -2.17 -16.18 -13.79
CA LEU A 469 -1.26 -15.68 -14.81
C LEU A 469 -1.86 -14.44 -15.46
N ASP A 470 -1.12 -13.33 -15.41
CA ASP A 470 -1.57 -12.01 -15.89
C ASP A 470 -2.95 -11.62 -15.34
N ASN A 471 -3.19 -11.89 -14.05
CA ASN A 471 -4.47 -11.67 -13.37
C ASN A 471 -5.68 -12.45 -13.94
N PHE A 472 -5.43 -13.51 -14.70
CA PHE A 472 -6.44 -14.51 -15.06
C PHE A 472 -6.28 -15.72 -14.16
N LEU A 473 -7.40 -16.20 -13.60
CA LEU A 473 -7.41 -17.40 -12.78
C LEU A 473 -7.58 -18.63 -13.66
N TYR A 474 -6.64 -19.57 -13.57
CA TYR A 474 -6.69 -20.86 -14.23
C TYR A 474 -7.03 -21.95 -13.21
N VAL A 475 -7.97 -22.81 -13.59
CA VAL A 475 -8.36 -24.01 -12.83
C VAL A 475 -8.17 -25.20 -13.75
N ALA A 476 -7.33 -26.14 -13.35
CA ALA A 476 -6.97 -27.29 -14.17
C ALA A 476 -7.21 -28.61 -13.44
N GLY A 477 -7.68 -29.61 -14.19
CA GLY A 477 -7.80 -30.99 -13.75
C GLY A 477 -8.74 -31.20 -12.57
N GLY A 478 -8.39 -32.16 -11.72
CA GLY A 478 -9.18 -32.56 -10.55
C GLY A 478 -10.12 -33.72 -10.81
N PHE A 479 -10.94 -33.99 -9.80
CA PHE A 479 -11.90 -35.07 -9.71
C PHE A 479 -13.33 -34.54 -9.75
N HIS A 480 -14.22 -35.24 -10.45
CA HIS A 480 -15.66 -34.99 -10.43
C HIS A 480 -16.42 -36.29 -10.18
N ASP A 481 -17.52 -36.20 -9.43
CA ASP A 481 -18.44 -37.31 -9.22
C ASP A 481 -19.36 -37.46 -10.44
N SER A 482 -18.99 -38.36 -11.35
CA SER A 482 -19.89 -38.87 -12.37
C SER A 482 -20.69 -40.00 -11.72
N GLY A 483 -21.97 -39.76 -11.42
CA GLY A 483 -22.83 -40.73 -10.72
C GLY A 483 -23.09 -42.08 -11.43
N ASP A 484 -22.28 -42.47 -12.42
CA ASP A 484 -22.25 -43.78 -13.06
C ASP A 484 -21.07 -44.59 -12.49
N CYS A 485 -21.38 -45.42 -11.51
CA CYS A 485 -20.44 -46.30 -10.85
C CYS A 485 -20.06 -47.50 -11.73
N GLY A 486 -18.89 -47.41 -12.36
CA GLY A 486 -18.16 -48.56 -12.85
C GLY A 486 -16.65 -48.30 -12.82
N ASP A 487 -15.97 -48.59 -11.71
CA ASP A 487 -14.50 -48.69 -11.48
C ASP A 487 -13.57 -47.60 -12.09
N HIS A 488 -14.09 -46.56 -12.74
CA HIS A 488 -13.32 -45.53 -13.42
C HIS A 488 -13.39 -44.26 -12.60
N VAL A 489 -12.28 -43.92 -11.94
CA VAL A 489 -12.13 -42.63 -11.27
C VAL A 489 -11.91 -41.57 -12.36
N ASP A 490 -12.93 -40.74 -12.62
CA ASP A 490 -12.91 -39.76 -13.70
C ASP A 490 -12.09 -38.51 -13.32
N CYS A 491 -10.76 -38.62 -13.41
CA CYS A 491 -9.87 -37.46 -13.47
C CYS A 491 -10.15 -36.64 -14.74
N THR A 492 -9.98 -35.33 -14.67
CA THR A 492 -10.14 -34.45 -15.85
C THR A 492 -8.82 -33.88 -16.33
N ASP A 493 -8.74 -33.60 -17.63
CA ASP A 493 -7.70 -32.84 -18.32
C ASP A 493 -8.16 -31.41 -18.63
N ILE A 494 -9.37 -31.04 -18.20
CA ILE A 494 -10.02 -29.79 -18.58
C ILE A 494 -9.34 -28.63 -17.86
N VAL A 495 -9.19 -27.53 -18.60
CA VAL A 495 -8.65 -26.28 -18.07
C VAL A 495 -9.62 -25.15 -18.35
N MET A 496 -10.01 -24.47 -17.28
CA MET A 496 -10.93 -23.33 -17.27
C MET A 496 -10.16 -22.08 -16.87
N ARG A 497 -10.43 -20.97 -17.56
CA ARG A 497 -9.84 -19.66 -17.29
C ARG A 497 -10.93 -18.66 -16.96
N PHE A 498 -10.78 -17.94 -15.87
CA PHE A 498 -11.69 -16.89 -15.43
C PHE A 498 -11.09 -15.51 -15.64
N ASP A 499 -11.87 -14.62 -16.25
CA ASP A 499 -11.57 -13.19 -16.41
C ASP A 499 -12.30 -12.37 -15.33
N PRO A 500 -11.59 -11.85 -14.31
CA PRO A 500 -12.22 -11.10 -13.22
C PRO A 500 -12.79 -9.73 -13.63
N ARG A 501 -12.48 -9.23 -14.83
CA ARG A 501 -12.92 -7.89 -15.27
C ARG A 501 -14.38 -7.86 -15.67
N ILE A 502 -14.78 -8.92 -16.37
CA ILE A 502 -16.12 -9.07 -16.94
C ILE A 502 -16.87 -10.25 -16.32
N SER A 503 -16.24 -10.98 -15.38
CA SER A 503 -16.77 -12.15 -14.70
C SER A 503 -17.20 -13.27 -15.66
N VAL A 504 -16.34 -13.59 -16.63
CA VAL A 504 -16.59 -14.61 -17.66
C VAL A 504 -15.58 -15.75 -17.56
N TRP A 505 -16.07 -16.97 -17.74
CA TRP A 505 -15.27 -18.18 -17.85
C TRP A 505 -15.06 -18.57 -19.31
N HIS A 506 -13.83 -18.96 -19.63
CA HIS A 506 -13.45 -19.51 -20.92
C HIS A 506 -12.84 -20.90 -20.73
N ARG A 507 -13.24 -21.84 -21.58
CA ARG A 507 -12.51 -23.11 -21.69
C ARG A 507 -11.28 -22.88 -22.58
N VAL A 508 -10.11 -23.26 -22.09
CA VAL A 508 -8.85 -23.24 -22.87
C VAL A 508 -8.46 -24.66 -23.26
N CYS A 509 -7.32 -24.82 -23.93
CA CYS A 509 -6.88 -26.15 -24.35
C CYS A 509 -6.67 -27.07 -23.13
N ASN A 510 -7.22 -28.27 -23.25
CA ASN A 510 -7.07 -29.35 -22.28
C ASN A 510 -5.58 -29.74 -22.12
N MET A 511 -5.21 -30.15 -20.92
CA MET A 511 -3.93 -30.80 -20.62
C MET A 511 -3.74 -32.07 -21.45
N LEU A 512 -2.50 -32.52 -21.60
CA LEU A 512 -2.17 -33.77 -22.29
C LEU A 512 -2.61 -35.00 -21.47
N SER A 513 -2.59 -34.86 -20.14
CA SER A 513 -2.98 -35.91 -19.20
C SER A 513 -4.03 -35.42 -18.23
N ALA A 514 -5.01 -36.26 -17.92
CA ALA A 514 -5.94 -36.02 -16.83
C ALA A 514 -5.24 -36.22 -15.47
N ARG A 515 -5.31 -35.23 -14.57
CA ARG A 515 -4.54 -35.17 -13.31
C ARG A 515 -5.39 -34.81 -12.11
N ARG A 516 -5.02 -35.33 -10.94
CA ARG A 516 -5.45 -34.85 -9.61
C ARG A 516 -4.25 -34.81 -8.65
N HIS A 517 -4.35 -34.06 -7.55
CA HIS A 517 -3.26 -33.88 -6.58
C HIS A 517 -1.93 -33.42 -7.21
N PHE A 518 -2.03 -32.60 -8.26
CA PHE A 518 -0.88 -32.05 -8.96
C PHE A 518 -0.71 -30.57 -8.64
N GLN A 519 0.48 -30.03 -8.92
CA GLN A 519 0.77 -28.61 -8.71
C GLN A 519 0.71 -27.84 -10.03
N LEU A 520 -0.11 -26.79 -10.10
CA LEU A 520 -0.17 -25.86 -11.21
C LEU A 520 0.53 -24.55 -10.81
N VAL A 521 1.57 -24.17 -11.53
CA VAL A 521 2.38 -22.98 -11.20
C VAL A 521 2.56 -22.10 -12.43
N ALA A 522 2.34 -20.80 -12.28
CA ALA A 522 2.61 -19.80 -13.32
C ALA A 522 4.06 -19.29 -13.20
N VAL A 523 4.86 -19.44 -14.26
CA VAL A 523 6.27 -19.00 -14.28
C VAL A 523 6.62 -18.42 -15.65
N ASN A 524 7.15 -17.19 -15.65
CA ASN A 524 7.66 -16.51 -16.85
C ASN A 524 6.67 -16.51 -18.04
N GLY A 525 5.37 -16.34 -17.78
CA GLY A 525 4.32 -16.31 -18.81
C GLY A 525 3.80 -17.69 -19.25
N TYR A 526 4.23 -18.77 -18.62
CA TYR A 526 3.75 -20.13 -18.89
C TYR A 526 3.07 -20.72 -17.66
N LEU A 527 2.17 -21.69 -17.87
CA LEU A 527 1.66 -22.54 -16.79
C LEU A 527 2.38 -23.89 -16.83
N TYR A 528 2.79 -24.39 -15.68
CA TYR A 528 3.40 -25.70 -15.52
C TYR A 528 2.48 -26.58 -14.66
N ALA A 529 2.04 -27.71 -15.21
CA ALA A 529 1.36 -28.74 -14.44
C ALA A 529 2.38 -29.85 -14.11
N LEU A 530 2.61 -30.03 -12.81
CA LEU A 530 3.68 -30.87 -12.25
C LEU A 530 3.07 -32.08 -11.56
N GLY A 531 3.38 -33.27 -12.08
CA GLY A 531 3.08 -34.56 -11.43
C GLY A 531 1.60 -34.83 -11.18
N GLY A 532 1.30 -35.39 -10.01
CA GLY A 532 -0.02 -35.85 -9.60
C GLY A 532 -0.42 -37.21 -10.15
N THR A 533 -1.57 -37.70 -9.70
CA THR A 533 -2.08 -39.01 -10.08
C THR A 533 -2.74 -38.96 -11.45
N VAL A 534 -2.17 -39.68 -12.42
CA VAL A 534 -2.70 -39.86 -13.78
C VAL A 534 -3.26 -41.27 -13.93
N PHE A 535 -4.36 -41.45 -14.66
CA PHE A 535 -4.85 -42.79 -15.01
C PHE A 535 -3.80 -43.53 -15.85
N ARG A 536 -3.24 -44.64 -15.32
CA ARG A 536 -2.21 -45.51 -15.93
C ARG A 536 -0.75 -44.99 -15.89
N ASP A 537 -0.44 -44.04 -14.99
CA ASP A 537 0.90 -43.57 -14.53
C ASP A 537 1.76 -42.80 -15.57
N PRO A 538 2.15 -41.52 -15.32
CA PRO A 538 3.36 -41.24 -14.52
C PRO A 538 3.32 -39.96 -13.64
N TYR A 539 3.58 -40.12 -12.34
CA TYR A 539 3.84 -39.06 -11.33
C TYR A 539 4.97 -38.08 -11.71
N LYS A 540 5.90 -38.48 -12.58
CA LYS A 540 7.01 -37.65 -13.07
C LYS A 540 6.66 -36.61 -14.13
N SER A 541 5.54 -36.77 -14.81
CA SER A 541 5.29 -35.99 -16.02
C SER A 541 5.07 -34.52 -15.69
N VAL A 542 5.77 -33.66 -16.43
CA VAL A 542 5.58 -32.22 -16.40
C VAL A 542 5.12 -31.76 -17.77
N GLU A 543 4.08 -30.95 -17.80
CA GLU A 543 3.62 -30.30 -19.01
C GLU A 543 3.52 -28.79 -18.83
N ARG A 544 3.82 -28.08 -19.91
CA ARG A 544 3.86 -26.63 -19.96
C ARG A 544 2.85 -26.13 -20.97
N TYR A 545 1.99 -25.23 -20.55
CA TYR A 545 1.08 -24.47 -21.41
C TYR A 545 1.72 -23.14 -21.79
N ALA A 546 1.75 -22.87 -23.09
CA ALA A 546 2.06 -21.56 -23.63
C ALA A 546 0.77 -20.86 -24.07
N PRO A 547 0.32 -19.80 -23.36
CA PRO A 547 -0.89 -19.07 -23.73
C PRO A 547 -0.81 -18.41 -25.11
N SER A 548 0.37 -18.26 -25.70
CA SER A 548 0.58 -17.72 -27.05
C SER A 548 0.56 -18.78 -28.16
N GLN A 549 0.54 -20.07 -27.80
CA GLN A 549 0.60 -21.18 -28.76
C GLN A 549 -0.65 -22.09 -28.71
N ARG A 550 -1.55 -21.90 -27.74
CA ARG A 550 -2.74 -22.76 -27.48
C ARG A 550 -2.46 -24.26 -27.38
N PHE A 551 -1.31 -24.68 -26.88
CA PHE A 551 -1.10 -26.11 -26.63
C PHE A 551 -0.25 -26.36 -25.39
N TRP A 552 -0.49 -27.54 -24.84
CA TRP A 552 0.35 -28.14 -23.81
C TRP A 552 1.43 -28.98 -24.47
N GLN A 553 2.63 -28.93 -23.92
CA GLN A 553 3.74 -29.77 -24.34
C GLN A 553 4.43 -30.38 -23.14
N HIS A 554 4.91 -31.60 -23.29
CA HIS A 554 5.81 -32.18 -22.29
C HIS A 554 7.12 -31.40 -22.22
N VAL A 555 7.59 -31.19 -21.01
CA VAL A 555 8.92 -30.64 -20.71
C VAL A 555 9.67 -31.65 -19.85
N SER A 556 10.88 -31.28 -19.40
CA SER A 556 11.70 -32.14 -18.57
C SER A 556 10.89 -32.70 -17.38
N PRO A 557 10.83 -34.03 -17.23
CA PRO A 557 10.11 -34.65 -16.12
C PRO A 557 10.80 -34.33 -14.78
N LEU A 558 10.10 -34.61 -13.69
CA LEU A 558 10.69 -34.62 -12.36
C LEU A 558 11.78 -35.72 -12.28
N MET A 559 12.80 -35.53 -11.44
CA MET A 559 13.91 -36.49 -11.34
C MET A 559 13.45 -37.82 -10.73
N GLU A 560 12.56 -37.77 -9.75
CA GLU A 560 11.96 -38.90 -9.06
C GLU A 560 10.45 -38.88 -9.25
N ASP A 561 9.71 -39.86 -8.72
CA ASP A 561 8.24 -39.92 -8.75
C ASP A 561 7.70 -39.36 -7.43
N PRO A 562 7.81 -38.05 -7.13
CA PRO A 562 7.34 -37.53 -5.87
C PRO A 562 5.82 -37.47 -5.90
N ASP A 563 5.20 -38.05 -4.89
CA ASP A 563 3.79 -37.80 -4.56
C ASP A 563 3.71 -36.74 -3.46
N ALA A 564 2.59 -36.04 -3.36
CA ALA A 564 2.29 -35.12 -2.27
C ALA A 564 3.34 -34.02 -2.03
N PHE A 565 4.10 -33.61 -3.07
CA PHE A 565 5.02 -32.48 -3.01
C PHE A 565 4.29 -31.15 -3.21
N ALA A 566 4.95 -30.05 -2.86
CA ALA A 566 4.45 -28.70 -3.08
C ALA A 566 5.36 -27.95 -4.05
N ALA A 567 4.78 -27.03 -4.84
CA ALA A 567 5.52 -26.25 -5.83
C ALA A 567 5.14 -24.78 -5.78
N VAL A 568 6.08 -23.90 -6.11
CA VAL A 568 5.83 -22.45 -6.16
C VAL A 568 6.81 -21.75 -7.11
N SER A 569 6.44 -20.53 -7.51
CA SER A 569 7.30 -19.64 -8.28
C SER A 569 7.82 -18.49 -7.42
N LEU A 570 9.12 -18.23 -7.43
CA LEU A 570 9.69 -17.00 -6.85
C LEU A 570 10.75 -16.43 -7.80
N ALA A 571 10.65 -15.13 -8.11
CA ALA A 571 11.60 -14.42 -8.98
C ALA A 571 11.86 -15.10 -10.35
N GLY A 572 10.84 -15.76 -10.91
CA GLY A 572 10.94 -16.47 -12.19
C GLY A 572 11.55 -17.88 -12.12
N TRP A 573 11.87 -18.37 -10.93
CA TRP A 573 12.29 -19.74 -10.68
C TRP A 573 11.12 -20.61 -10.26
N LEU A 574 11.03 -21.82 -10.81
CA LEU A 574 10.07 -22.84 -10.39
C LEU A 574 10.75 -23.74 -9.36
N MET A 575 10.18 -23.82 -8.16
CA MET A 575 10.73 -24.62 -7.07
C MET A 575 9.73 -25.67 -6.61
N ILE A 576 10.23 -26.83 -6.21
CA ILE A 576 9.48 -27.90 -5.56
C ILE A 576 10.11 -28.24 -4.22
N SER A 577 9.30 -28.71 -3.27
CA SER A 577 9.77 -29.15 -1.96
C SER A 577 9.00 -30.36 -1.44
N GLY A 578 9.71 -31.20 -0.70
CA GLY A 578 9.15 -32.32 0.06
C GLY A 578 8.48 -33.39 -0.81
N GLY A 579 7.39 -33.94 -0.29
CA GLY A 579 6.67 -35.07 -0.87
C GLY A 579 7.16 -36.42 -0.34
N ARG A 580 6.77 -37.48 -1.04
CA ARG A 580 7.14 -38.87 -0.78
C ARG A 580 7.72 -39.48 -2.03
N GLU A 581 8.75 -40.31 -1.89
CA GLU A 581 9.20 -41.15 -3.00
C GLU A 581 8.13 -42.22 -3.29
N PHE A 582 7.91 -42.54 -4.57
CA PHE A 582 6.93 -43.55 -4.96
C PHE A 582 7.13 -44.88 -4.24
N GLY A 583 6.05 -45.39 -3.64
CA GLY A 583 6.08 -46.64 -2.86
C GLY A 583 6.65 -46.50 -1.45
N MET A 584 7.01 -45.30 -1.00
CA MET A 584 7.51 -45.03 0.35
C MET A 584 6.51 -44.18 1.15
N ALA A 585 6.25 -44.55 2.40
CA ALA A 585 5.41 -43.73 3.30
C ALA A 585 6.14 -42.49 3.83
N ALA A 586 7.46 -42.59 3.97
CA ALA A 586 8.30 -41.56 4.57
C ALA A 586 8.42 -40.32 3.68
N ALA A 587 8.20 -39.15 4.28
CA ALA A 587 8.36 -37.87 3.61
C ALA A 587 9.84 -37.48 3.48
N VAL A 588 10.16 -36.65 2.47
CA VAL A 588 11.53 -36.16 2.21
C VAL A 588 11.69 -34.68 2.54
N ARG A 589 12.95 -34.24 2.69
CA ARG A 589 13.35 -32.83 2.95
C ARG A 589 13.79 -32.07 1.71
N ARG A 590 13.88 -32.76 0.57
CA ARG A 590 14.54 -32.26 -0.64
C ARG A 590 13.81 -31.04 -1.19
N VAL A 591 14.57 -30.11 -1.74
CA VAL A 591 14.10 -28.89 -2.41
C VAL A 591 14.83 -28.81 -3.72
N GLN A 592 14.10 -28.59 -4.82
CA GLN A 592 14.68 -28.55 -6.16
C GLN A 592 14.17 -27.33 -6.91
N VAL A 593 14.99 -26.80 -7.80
CA VAL A 593 14.64 -25.69 -8.68
C VAL A 593 14.83 -26.11 -10.14
N LEU A 594 13.90 -25.73 -11.00
CA LEU A 594 14.06 -25.91 -12.44
C LEU A 594 14.92 -24.78 -13.00
N ASP A 595 16.06 -25.12 -13.58
CA ASP A 595 16.83 -24.18 -14.39
C ASP A 595 16.10 -23.96 -15.74
N PRO A 596 15.60 -22.75 -16.04
CA PRO A 596 14.87 -22.49 -17.26
C PRO A 596 15.74 -22.56 -18.53
N TYR A 597 17.07 -22.48 -18.42
CA TYR A 597 17.99 -22.49 -19.57
C TYR A 597 18.37 -23.91 -19.97
N THR A 598 18.70 -24.76 -18.99
CA THR A 598 19.07 -26.16 -19.25
C THR A 598 17.85 -27.09 -19.26
N GLY A 599 16.76 -26.68 -18.61
CA GLY A 599 15.61 -27.55 -18.36
C GLY A 599 15.90 -28.66 -17.35
N CYS A 600 17.00 -28.58 -16.60
CA CYS A 600 17.36 -29.55 -15.57
C CYS A 600 16.89 -29.09 -14.19
N TRP A 601 16.69 -30.05 -13.30
CA TRP A 601 16.35 -29.80 -11.91
C TRP A 601 17.62 -29.82 -11.06
N ASP A 602 17.86 -28.75 -10.32
CA ASP A 602 19.00 -28.62 -9.41
C ASP A 602 18.54 -28.65 -7.95
N ASP A 603 19.30 -29.34 -7.10
CA ASP A 603 19.03 -29.38 -5.67
C ASP A 603 19.41 -28.05 -4.97
N ARG A 604 18.63 -27.69 -3.95
CA ARG A 604 18.84 -26.53 -3.07
C ARG A 604 19.01 -26.97 -1.62
N CYS A 605 19.22 -26.02 -0.70
CA CYS A 605 19.26 -26.33 0.72
C CYS A 605 17.97 -27.07 1.12
N ALA A 606 18.14 -28.24 1.74
CA ALA A 606 17.03 -29.07 2.18
C ALA A 606 16.30 -28.41 3.37
N MET A 607 14.99 -28.66 3.47
CA MET A 607 14.18 -28.25 4.62
C MET A 607 14.71 -28.88 5.91
N TRP A 608 14.38 -28.28 7.06
CA TRP A 608 14.70 -28.88 8.36
C TRP A 608 13.86 -30.13 8.62
N THR A 609 12.57 -30.05 8.35
CA THR A 609 11.60 -31.11 8.62
C THR A 609 11.18 -31.77 7.30
N PRO A 610 11.13 -33.12 7.22
CA PRO A 610 10.53 -33.78 6.06
C PRO A 610 9.03 -33.54 6.05
N ARG A 611 8.41 -33.35 4.88
CA ARG A 611 6.97 -33.04 4.79
C ARG A 611 6.36 -33.59 3.51
N ALA A 612 5.17 -34.14 3.62
CA ALA A 612 4.28 -34.45 2.49
C ALA A 612 2.95 -33.70 2.68
N ASN A 613 2.19 -33.47 1.62
CA ASN A 613 0.90 -32.76 1.65
C ASN A 613 0.97 -31.39 2.37
N HIS A 614 2.14 -30.75 2.38
CA HIS A 614 2.32 -29.41 2.92
C HIS A 614 1.94 -28.36 1.89
N ASN A 615 1.70 -27.14 2.38
CA ASN A 615 1.54 -25.99 1.52
C ASN A 615 2.88 -25.28 1.32
N MET A 616 3.14 -24.80 0.10
CA MET A 616 4.31 -23.98 -0.23
C MET A 616 3.82 -22.70 -0.90
N VAL A 617 4.20 -21.55 -0.33
CA VAL A 617 3.76 -20.24 -0.82
C VAL A 617 4.95 -19.31 -0.95
N ALA A 618 4.91 -18.41 -1.93
CA ALA A 618 5.96 -17.44 -2.19
C ALA A 618 5.42 -16.04 -1.91
N THR A 619 6.12 -15.33 -1.03
CA THR A 619 5.90 -13.90 -0.80
C THR A 619 6.78 -13.10 -1.77
N SER A 620 6.77 -11.77 -1.65
CA SER A 620 7.63 -10.90 -2.45
C SER A 620 9.12 -11.21 -2.33
N ARG A 621 9.55 -11.84 -1.24
CA ARG A 621 10.97 -12.07 -0.92
C ARG A 621 11.32 -13.50 -0.53
N TYR A 622 10.43 -14.23 0.14
CA TYR A 622 10.74 -15.52 0.75
C TYR A 622 9.75 -16.59 0.29
N ILE A 623 10.14 -17.84 0.47
CA ILE A 623 9.24 -18.99 0.35
C ILE A 623 8.91 -19.48 1.75
N TYR A 624 7.67 -19.88 1.97
CA TYR A 624 7.22 -20.49 3.22
C TYR A 624 6.65 -21.87 2.95
N VAL A 625 7.01 -22.84 3.79
CA VAL A 625 6.38 -24.16 3.83
C VAL A 625 5.60 -24.29 5.12
N LEU A 626 4.35 -24.73 4.99
CA LEU A 626 3.32 -24.64 6.00
C LEU A 626 2.73 -26.03 6.25
N GLY A 627 2.82 -26.50 7.49
CA GLY A 627 2.20 -27.74 7.93
C GLY A 627 2.64 -28.96 7.12
N GLY A 628 1.66 -29.74 6.66
CA GLY A 628 1.84 -31.05 6.03
C GLY A 628 1.85 -32.18 7.03
N GLU A 629 2.24 -33.36 6.58
CA GLU A 629 2.28 -34.57 7.39
C GLU A 629 3.64 -35.26 7.35
N VAL A 630 3.92 -35.96 8.45
CA VAL A 630 5.03 -36.91 8.55
C VAL A 630 4.49 -38.25 8.99
N GLN A 631 4.96 -39.29 8.32
CA GLN A 631 4.70 -40.66 8.71
C GLN A 631 6.03 -41.33 9.05
N PHE A 632 6.12 -41.89 10.26
CA PHE A 632 7.37 -42.47 10.77
C PHE A 632 7.59 -43.92 10.30
N THR A 633 6.50 -44.65 10.03
CA THR A 633 6.48 -46.04 9.55
C THR A 633 5.24 -46.29 8.70
N ASP A 634 5.29 -47.24 7.76
CA ASP A 634 4.18 -47.55 6.84
C ASP A 634 2.84 -47.83 7.56
N ASP A 635 2.88 -48.43 8.76
CA ASP A 635 1.69 -48.77 9.55
C ASP A 635 1.19 -47.65 10.50
N ALA A 636 1.93 -46.54 10.63
CA ALA A 636 1.55 -45.47 11.56
C ALA A 636 0.61 -44.46 10.90
N ALA A 637 -0.34 -43.91 11.65
CA ALA A 637 -1.18 -42.80 11.18
C ALA A 637 -0.31 -41.55 10.89
N PRO A 638 -0.65 -40.76 9.86
CA PRO A 638 0.08 -39.53 9.56
C PRO A 638 -0.06 -38.51 10.70
N PHE A 639 1.05 -37.86 11.03
CA PHE A 639 1.09 -36.79 12.02
C PHE A 639 1.07 -35.42 11.33
N ALA A 640 0.03 -34.61 11.56
CA ALA A 640 -0.03 -33.25 11.04
C ALA A 640 0.98 -32.33 11.74
N LEU A 641 1.83 -31.70 10.95
CA LEU A 641 2.76 -30.69 11.41
C LEU A 641 2.06 -29.35 11.57
N THR A 642 2.47 -28.61 12.61
CA THR A 642 2.11 -27.19 12.81
C THR A 642 3.30 -26.25 12.61
N LEU A 643 4.50 -26.79 12.31
CA LEU A 643 5.68 -25.99 12.06
C LEU A 643 5.58 -25.24 10.73
N VAL A 644 6.21 -24.07 10.71
CA VAL A 644 6.41 -23.25 9.52
C VAL A 644 7.88 -23.00 9.33
N GLU A 645 8.36 -23.19 8.11
CA GLU A 645 9.75 -22.88 7.75
C GLU A 645 9.75 -21.86 6.62
N ARG A 646 10.66 -20.90 6.71
CA ARG A 646 10.88 -19.86 5.72
C ARG A 646 12.22 -20.09 5.04
N TYR A 647 12.22 -20.13 3.72
CA TYR A 647 13.40 -20.19 2.88
C TYR A 647 13.79 -18.82 2.36
N ASP A 648 15.06 -18.48 2.55
CA ASP A 648 15.70 -17.34 1.93
C ASP A 648 16.55 -17.83 0.75
N PRO A 649 16.19 -17.50 -0.50
CA PRO A 649 16.96 -17.89 -1.69
C PRO A 649 18.36 -17.26 -1.71
N PHE A 650 18.61 -16.21 -0.92
CA PHE A 650 19.90 -15.54 -0.79
C PHE A 650 20.15 -15.21 0.68
N PRO A 651 20.60 -16.20 1.49
CA PRO A 651 21.78 -17.02 1.17
C PRO A 651 21.55 -18.54 0.93
N ASP A 652 20.36 -19.00 0.51
CA ASP A 652 20.01 -20.43 0.36
C ASP A 652 19.96 -21.15 1.72
N GLN A 653 19.04 -20.69 2.58
CA GLN A 653 18.89 -21.22 3.94
C GLN A 653 17.42 -21.28 4.40
N TRP A 654 17.13 -22.23 5.28
CA TRP A 654 15.84 -22.37 5.96
C TRP A 654 15.90 -21.86 7.40
N THR A 655 14.87 -21.11 7.80
CA THR A 655 14.67 -20.63 9.17
C THR A 655 13.29 -21.07 9.66
N VAL A 656 13.21 -21.74 10.81
CA VAL A 656 11.93 -22.02 11.47
C VAL A 656 11.36 -20.70 12.00
N VAL A 657 10.10 -20.39 11.67
CA VAL A 657 9.41 -19.20 12.18
C VAL A 657 8.41 -19.58 13.27
N PRO A 658 8.11 -18.67 14.22
CA PRO A 658 7.10 -18.93 15.26
C PRO A 658 5.77 -19.37 14.66
N GLY A 659 5.16 -20.40 15.26
CA GLY A 659 3.97 -21.05 14.73
C GLY A 659 2.93 -21.28 15.81
N ASP A 660 1.78 -20.60 15.67
CA ASP A 660 0.51 -20.92 16.33
C ASP A 660 -0.50 -21.44 15.29
N MET A 661 0.02 -22.18 14.30
CA MET A 661 -0.80 -22.80 13.26
C MET A 661 -1.60 -23.96 13.88
N LEU A 662 -2.89 -24.03 13.56
CA LEU A 662 -3.73 -25.15 13.96
C LEU A 662 -3.39 -26.38 13.09
N PRO A 663 -3.36 -27.60 13.67
CA PRO A 663 -3.09 -28.82 12.93
C PRO A 663 -4.17 -29.04 11.87
N ARG A 664 -3.76 -29.19 10.61
CA ARG A 664 -4.68 -29.44 9.50
C ARG A 664 -3.99 -30.11 8.32
N LEU A 665 -4.73 -30.98 7.64
CA LEU A 665 -4.37 -31.56 6.35
C LEU A 665 -5.32 -31.07 5.27
N GLU A 666 -4.84 -31.10 4.02
CA GLU A 666 -5.60 -30.70 2.82
C GLU A 666 -6.22 -29.29 2.89
N ALA A 667 -5.61 -28.42 3.70
CA ALA A 667 -5.87 -26.99 3.69
C ALA A 667 -5.21 -26.37 2.45
N ALA A 668 -5.78 -25.29 1.94
CA ALA A 668 -5.15 -24.50 0.89
C ALA A 668 -4.45 -23.28 1.48
N ALA A 669 -3.36 -22.85 0.85
CA ALA A 669 -2.68 -21.63 1.23
C ALA A 669 -2.40 -20.74 0.02
N THR A 670 -2.42 -19.42 0.23
CA THR A 670 -2.02 -18.42 -0.77
C THR A 670 -1.49 -17.17 -0.08
N VAL A 671 -0.84 -16.28 -0.83
CA VAL A 671 -0.37 -14.99 -0.35
C VAL A 671 -1.27 -13.88 -0.87
N VAL A 672 -1.69 -12.96 0.00
CA VAL A 672 -2.45 -11.76 -0.37
C VAL A 672 -1.82 -10.56 0.33
N ASN A 673 -1.39 -9.56 -0.43
CA ASN A 673 -0.67 -8.39 0.08
C ASN A 673 0.55 -8.75 0.97
N ASP A 674 1.31 -9.75 0.55
CA ASP A 674 2.49 -10.28 1.27
C ASP A 674 2.19 -11.01 2.61
N ASP A 675 0.93 -11.13 3.00
CA ASP A 675 0.48 -11.95 4.14
C ASP A 675 0.01 -13.34 3.66
N ILE A 676 0.23 -14.37 4.48
CA ILE A 676 -0.09 -15.76 4.13
C ILE A 676 -1.46 -16.13 4.70
N TYR A 677 -2.35 -16.61 3.85
CA TYR A 677 -3.67 -17.11 4.21
C TYR A 677 -3.68 -18.63 4.14
N LEU A 678 -4.15 -19.28 5.22
CA LEU A 678 -4.37 -20.71 5.31
C LEU A 678 -5.86 -20.96 5.54
N VAL A 679 -6.50 -21.67 4.61
CA VAL A 679 -7.95 -21.86 4.56
C VAL A 679 -8.34 -23.32 4.55
N GLY A 680 -9.37 -23.65 5.34
CA GLY A 680 -10.01 -24.96 5.30
C GLY A 680 -9.13 -26.10 5.78
N GLY A 681 -9.32 -27.27 5.15
CA GLY A 681 -8.72 -28.53 5.56
C GLY A 681 -9.47 -29.20 6.70
N TYR A 682 -8.89 -30.24 7.28
CA TYR A 682 -9.44 -30.93 8.44
C TYR A 682 -8.34 -31.28 9.44
N ASP A 683 -8.70 -31.40 10.72
CA ASP A 683 -7.80 -31.93 11.74
C ASP A 683 -7.79 -33.47 11.63
N PRO A 684 -6.64 -34.15 11.52
CA PRO A 684 -6.57 -35.61 11.53
C PRO A 684 -7.23 -36.27 12.75
N ALA A 685 -7.35 -35.56 13.87
CA ALA A 685 -8.09 -36.03 15.04
C ALA A 685 -9.62 -36.08 14.79
N GLU A 686 -10.13 -35.26 13.87
CA GLU A 686 -11.55 -35.14 13.52
C GLU A 686 -11.75 -35.13 11.97
N PRO A 687 -11.46 -36.24 11.27
CA PRO A 687 -11.34 -36.27 9.81
C PRO A 687 -12.63 -36.01 9.03
N PHE A 688 -13.79 -36.11 9.69
CA PHE A 688 -15.11 -35.88 9.08
C PHE A 688 -15.65 -34.47 9.31
N ILE A 689 -14.86 -33.58 9.92
CA ILE A 689 -15.26 -32.20 10.23
C ILE A 689 -14.38 -31.24 9.41
N PRO A 690 -14.84 -30.83 8.21
CA PRO A 690 -14.18 -29.78 7.44
C PRO A 690 -14.08 -28.49 8.27
N SER A 691 -12.90 -27.89 8.30
CA SER A 691 -12.67 -26.62 8.99
C SER A 691 -13.21 -25.46 8.17
N GLU A 692 -13.93 -24.55 8.82
CA GLU A 692 -14.29 -23.24 8.26
C GLU A 692 -13.22 -22.18 8.56
N THR A 693 -12.22 -22.51 9.36
CA THR A 693 -11.28 -21.54 9.92
C THR A 693 -10.32 -21.00 8.87
N VAL A 694 -10.03 -19.71 8.99
CA VAL A 694 -9.02 -19.02 8.18
C VAL A 694 -7.98 -18.41 9.10
N GLN A 695 -6.74 -18.86 8.96
CA GLN A 695 -5.59 -18.32 9.69
C GLN A 695 -4.76 -17.45 8.76
N VAL A 696 -4.41 -16.26 9.23
CA VAL A 696 -3.55 -15.31 8.50
C VAL A 696 -2.26 -15.14 9.27
N TYR A 697 -1.14 -15.38 8.59
CA TYR A 697 0.19 -15.08 9.12
C TYR A 697 0.68 -13.76 8.54
N SER A 698 0.86 -12.77 9.43
CA SER A 698 1.48 -11.52 9.02
C SER A 698 2.97 -11.71 8.88
N THR A 699 3.51 -11.52 7.68
CA THR A 699 4.94 -11.70 7.42
C THR A 699 5.78 -10.57 8.02
N ARG A 700 5.18 -9.39 8.19
CA ARG A 700 5.80 -8.22 8.83
C ARG A 700 5.87 -8.37 10.36
N GLU A 701 4.77 -8.78 10.99
CA GLU A 701 4.69 -8.91 12.45
C GLU A 701 5.16 -10.28 12.95
N GLN A 702 5.21 -11.28 12.06
CA GLN A 702 5.52 -12.68 12.34
C GLN A 702 4.55 -13.33 13.33
N THR A 703 3.28 -12.94 13.25
CA THR A 703 2.20 -13.40 14.13
C THR A 703 1.07 -14.02 13.33
N TRP A 704 0.39 -14.99 13.95
CA TRP A 704 -0.83 -15.59 13.43
C TRP A 704 -2.05 -14.88 14.01
N ARG A 705 -3.08 -14.71 13.18
CA ARG A 705 -4.41 -14.21 13.59
C ARG A 705 -5.51 -15.00 12.90
N LEU A 706 -6.69 -15.03 13.50
CA LEU A 706 -7.89 -15.53 12.85
C LEU A 706 -8.51 -14.43 11.98
N ALA A 707 -8.92 -14.80 10.77
CA ALA A 707 -9.78 -13.98 9.91
C ALA A 707 -11.22 -14.53 9.94
N ALA A 708 -12.12 -13.89 9.19
CA ALA A 708 -13.48 -14.38 9.04
C ALA A 708 -13.54 -15.80 8.50
N ASN A 709 -14.31 -16.66 9.18
CA ASN A 709 -14.53 -18.04 8.77
C ASN A 709 -15.16 -18.11 7.38
N MET A 710 -14.76 -19.12 6.60
CA MET A 710 -15.37 -19.42 5.32
C MET A 710 -16.87 -19.67 5.49
N PRO A 711 -17.71 -19.36 4.47
CA PRO A 711 -19.15 -19.64 4.53
C PRO A 711 -19.47 -21.13 4.69
N ARG A 712 -18.51 -22.00 4.34
CA ARG A 712 -18.63 -23.45 4.35
C ARG A 712 -17.26 -24.08 4.58
N GLY A 713 -17.19 -25.09 5.44
CA GLY A 713 -15.98 -25.87 5.65
C GLY A 713 -15.67 -26.76 4.45
N LEU A 714 -14.44 -26.70 3.96
CA LEU A 714 -14.02 -27.39 2.72
C LEU A 714 -12.70 -28.14 2.91
N ILE A 715 -12.66 -29.35 2.37
CA ILE A 715 -11.49 -30.23 2.31
C ILE A 715 -11.01 -30.31 0.85
N GLY A 716 -9.70 -30.20 0.60
CA GLY A 716 -9.14 -30.26 -0.75
C GLY A 716 -9.61 -29.12 -1.67
N ALA A 717 -9.97 -27.98 -1.08
CA ALA A 717 -10.22 -26.75 -1.82
C ALA A 717 -8.92 -26.16 -2.38
N CYS A 718 -9.04 -25.23 -3.30
CA CYS A 718 -7.94 -24.47 -3.85
C CYS A 718 -8.03 -23.02 -3.41
N ALA A 719 -6.90 -22.38 -3.14
CA ALA A 719 -6.81 -20.96 -2.83
C ALA A 719 -5.82 -20.27 -3.74
N SER A 720 -6.12 -19.04 -4.15
CA SER A 720 -5.21 -18.19 -4.91
C SER A 720 -5.48 -16.72 -4.63
N SER A 721 -4.59 -15.82 -5.06
CA SER A 721 -4.82 -14.39 -5.01
C SER A 721 -5.20 -13.83 -6.37
N LEU A 722 -6.26 -13.03 -6.42
CA LEU A 722 -6.75 -12.44 -7.64
C LEU A 722 -7.03 -10.96 -7.43
N ILE A 723 -6.65 -10.15 -8.42
CA ILE A 723 -6.95 -8.73 -8.41
C ILE A 723 -8.34 -8.54 -9.01
N ILE A 724 -9.29 -8.19 -8.16
CA ILE A 724 -10.70 -8.03 -8.51
C ILE A 724 -11.16 -6.59 -8.28
N ARG A 725 -12.29 -6.24 -8.90
CA ARG A 725 -12.88 -4.90 -8.77
C ARG A 725 -13.62 -4.74 -7.45
N ASP A 726 -13.48 -3.57 -6.84
CA ASP A 726 -14.18 -3.22 -5.59
C ASP A 726 -15.71 -3.35 -5.64
N SER A 727 -16.30 -3.13 -6.82
CA SER A 727 -17.75 -2.96 -6.99
C SER A 727 -18.52 -4.26 -7.25
N HIS A 728 -17.90 -5.45 -7.24
CA HIS A 728 -18.64 -6.72 -7.32
C HIS A 728 -19.43 -7.04 -6.03
N LEU A 729 -19.66 -6.02 -5.19
CA LEU A 729 -20.20 -6.09 -3.83
C LEU A 729 -21.42 -5.17 -3.63
N LEU A 730 -22.05 -4.68 -4.71
CA LEU A 730 -23.34 -3.97 -4.65
C LEU A 730 -24.42 -4.70 -5.46
#